data_AF-A0A9D4N9A3-F1
#
_entry.id   AF-A0A9D4N9A3-F1
#
_cell.length_a   1.000
_cell.length_b   1.000
_cell.length_c   1.000
_cell.angle_alpha   90.00
_cell.angle_beta   90.00
_cell.angle_gamma   90.00
#
_symmetry.space_group_name_H-M   'P 1'
#
loop_
_entity.id
_entity.type
_entity.pdbx_description
1 polymer ?
#
loop_
_entity_poly.entity_id
_entity_poly.type
_entity_poly.pdbx_seq_one_letter_code
_entity_poly.pdbx_strand_id
1 'polypeptide(L)'
;MSEADDFGPMQSADEVSVLRARIEQLELREQQFIKQQQTNEVEFGQKRARFRELFLQKEAELKTVSDKCYGLEGALQETRGELEDLKAAVAVSEANKEEEISKIRRHCQQEVQSMQALLREAAEEASSSTAAQYETERAKLKELNENYEEEIQSIRSKLSQERQLDKGGKGFLSSVADIVSRGTSSLNQLHSESENLEEDMKKAQQDAEMLKSVVVPLEREIESLKQKLKQRADDVKMLERQKIQLQERVVAMEAGSTGADPTSPVKTTSLPSLDDVIDPEEKIEKLIKYLKAEKASRTDLEMFVAVINTQKATMQDENDKLRNELNEVCSILDEEKRAHGQLKETWQMANDQFLESQRLMMMDMRRMESLLSAEQQRLLAEQQKKDLEREAQKRRVKELEDLRFKQEQEVSLTAAQQASIDAVKMVDEATKKLKDPKLVVISKDKSMSNTSLNSNASLDSLQFDYSVTDTSLKKSHSNLDINLLSDQDYFDSSLHETKSLTEMDNLTVRISPEKVIQVPLLNEAQMRAITDPTPDSEVRNRLLATAKSKTNTISLEGRRLVSDKEWALVQEELRTAREKLGRPCDMCNNYEAQLQLVQDNSRKEQASYRALERESKAEKQTIDSQKKYICELEESLRKAASESSEEVSAVLTKTKECEKYIQELKQQTNSTQLELQDSLRDLTKEREGLQKELTRLQEENDSLQAKHSKHAGQLQNEDINLPNNLDDMQLLLLRYREEIIAAKVAKEHLEETLRSELMFLKDQVISEQQEKATVEETLTQEISGLQEKLAFQDSVRSELERETSVRKEVESRLRDLELQVTSKNATDRQKIERLENDLKENQNTKSRLENDVYSLRQKISSLQTDLDNSEAVQRDFVKLSQSLQIQLEQIRQAENEVRWQNEEDIDDCSACKQQFTVTKRKHHCRHCGRIFCSDCITKTVKSGPNLRPARVCDVCHTILVKDATPYFSTEPPNLHR
;
A
#
# COMPACT_ATOMS: atom_id res chain seq x y z
N MET A 1 5.89 -54.94 -89.54
CA MET A 1 5.17 -54.12 -90.54
C MET A 1 5.35 -52.67 -90.13
N SER A 2 5.79 -51.74 -90.96
CA SER A 2 6.47 -51.85 -92.27
C SER A 2 6.89 -50.44 -92.66
N GLU A 3 8.18 -50.11 -92.52
CA GLU A 3 8.90 -48.98 -93.13
C GLU A 3 10.32 -48.99 -92.55
N ALA A 4 11.13 -49.87 -93.12
CA ALA A 4 12.57 -49.73 -93.13
C ALA A 4 12.96 -49.20 -94.52
N ASP A 5 14.15 -48.58 -94.62
CA ASP A 5 14.83 -48.05 -95.82
C ASP A 5 14.78 -46.52 -95.98
N ASP A 6 15.58 -45.80 -95.18
CA ASP A 6 16.57 -44.83 -95.71
C ASP A 6 17.58 -44.39 -94.62
N PHE A 7 18.68 -45.14 -94.46
CA PHE A 7 19.93 -44.62 -93.90
C PHE A 7 21.12 -45.37 -94.52
N GLY A 8 21.99 -44.62 -95.20
CA GLY A 8 23.15 -45.17 -95.91
C GLY A 8 24.22 -45.78 -95.00
N PRO A 9 25.19 -46.53 -95.57
CA PRO A 9 26.23 -47.21 -94.79
C PRO A 9 27.13 -46.20 -94.08
N MET A 10 27.36 -46.44 -92.77
CA MET A 10 28.20 -45.62 -91.91
C MET A 10 29.59 -45.37 -92.52
N GLN A 11 30.01 -44.10 -92.58
CA GLN A 11 31.35 -43.73 -93.02
C GLN A 11 32.16 -43.17 -91.84
N SER A 12 33.43 -43.58 -91.78
CA SER A 12 34.42 -43.29 -90.73
C SER A 12 34.18 -43.97 -89.36
N ALA A 13 35.26 -44.52 -88.80
CA ALA A 13 35.29 -44.98 -87.41
C ALA A 13 35.31 -43.81 -86.40
N ASP A 14 35.64 -42.61 -86.88
CA ASP A 14 35.74 -41.40 -86.05
C ASP A 14 34.37 -40.92 -85.55
N GLU A 15 33.31 -40.97 -86.36
CA GLU A 15 31.95 -40.62 -85.90
C GLU A 15 31.46 -41.54 -84.77
N VAL A 16 31.77 -42.85 -84.85
CA VAL A 16 31.47 -43.81 -83.79
C VAL A 16 32.29 -43.53 -82.52
N SER A 17 33.54 -43.09 -82.66
CA SER A 17 34.38 -42.68 -81.54
C SER A 17 33.84 -41.42 -80.85
N VAL A 18 33.46 -40.40 -81.62
CA VAL A 18 32.87 -39.15 -81.10
C VAL A 18 31.54 -39.41 -80.40
N LEU A 19 30.67 -40.28 -80.94
CA LEU A 19 29.42 -40.65 -80.27
C LEU A 19 29.65 -41.42 -78.97
N ARG A 20 30.63 -42.34 -78.92
CA ARG A 20 31.01 -43.03 -77.66
C ARG A 20 31.54 -42.06 -76.61
N ALA A 21 32.46 -41.17 -76.98
CA ALA A 21 32.97 -40.14 -76.07
C ALA A 21 31.86 -39.21 -75.56
N ARG A 22 30.85 -38.93 -76.39
CA ARG A 22 29.67 -38.14 -75.98
C ARG A 22 28.75 -38.92 -75.04
N ILE A 23 28.57 -40.22 -75.24
CA ILE A 23 27.83 -41.09 -74.32
C ILE A 23 28.53 -41.16 -72.96
N GLU A 24 29.84 -41.46 -72.92
CA GLU A 24 30.62 -41.46 -71.67
C GLU A 24 30.55 -40.10 -70.94
N GLN A 25 30.57 -38.98 -71.68
CA GLN A 25 30.42 -37.64 -71.09
C GLN A 25 29.01 -37.40 -70.52
N LEU A 26 27.97 -37.96 -71.13
CA LEU A 26 26.59 -37.87 -70.63
C LEU A 26 26.38 -38.78 -69.42
N GLU A 27 26.88 -40.02 -69.44
CA GLU A 27 26.86 -40.96 -68.31
C GLU A 27 27.61 -40.39 -67.09
N LEU A 28 28.78 -39.77 -67.29
CA LEU A 28 29.51 -39.09 -66.22
C LEU A 28 28.69 -37.93 -65.63
N ARG A 29 27.96 -37.19 -66.47
CA ARG A 29 27.13 -36.06 -66.03
C ARG A 29 25.85 -36.54 -65.32
N GLU A 30 25.25 -37.64 -65.75
CA GLU A 30 24.15 -38.32 -65.07
C GLU A 30 24.60 -38.82 -63.69
N GLN A 31 25.76 -39.47 -63.59
CA GLN A 31 26.34 -39.87 -62.30
C GLN A 31 26.62 -38.67 -61.37
N GLN A 32 27.02 -37.52 -61.92
CA GLN A 32 27.17 -36.28 -61.14
C GLN A 32 25.82 -35.76 -60.64
N PHE A 33 24.78 -35.74 -61.48
CA PHE A 33 23.43 -35.33 -61.07
C PHE A 33 22.83 -36.28 -60.02
N ILE A 34 22.99 -37.60 -60.17
CA ILE A 34 22.53 -38.59 -59.17
C ILE A 34 23.24 -38.36 -57.82
N LYS A 35 24.55 -38.13 -57.82
CA LYS A 35 25.29 -37.79 -56.59
C LYS A 35 24.81 -36.47 -55.98
N GLN A 36 24.54 -35.45 -56.79
CA GLN A 36 24.02 -34.17 -56.31
C GLN A 36 22.60 -34.31 -55.73
N GLN A 37 21.73 -35.10 -56.37
CA GLN A 37 20.41 -35.43 -55.85
C GLN A 37 20.49 -36.15 -54.50
N GLN A 38 21.33 -37.19 -54.39
CA GLN A 38 21.53 -37.91 -53.12
C GLN A 38 22.03 -36.99 -52.00
N THR A 39 22.98 -36.10 -52.27
CA THR A 39 23.43 -35.08 -51.30
C THR A 39 22.30 -34.15 -50.88
N ASN A 40 21.51 -33.64 -51.84
CA ASN A 40 20.35 -32.77 -51.55
C ASN A 40 19.27 -33.48 -50.73
N GLU A 41 18.99 -34.76 -51.00
CA GLU A 41 18.04 -35.58 -50.24
C GLU A 41 18.51 -35.83 -48.81
N VAL A 42 19.81 -36.10 -48.61
CA VAL A 42 20.42 -36.23 -47.27
C VAL A 42 20.37 -34.91 -46.52
N GLU A 43 20.73 -33.79 -47.14
CA GLU A 43 20.63 -32.47 -46.52
C GLU A 43 19.19 -32.11 -46.14
N PHE A 44 18.23 -32.38 -47.02
CA PHE A 44 16.81 -32.15 -46.74
C PHE A 44 16.32 -33.04 -45.58
N GLY A 45 16.75 -34.30 -45.53
CA GLY A 45 16.51 -35.22 -44.42
C GLY A 45 17.06 -34.68 -43.09
N GLN A 46 18.30 -34.17 -43.08
CA GLN A 46 18.92 -33.57 -41.90
C GLN A 46 18.21 -32.27 -41.46
N LYS A 47 17.87 -31.39 -42.41
CA LYS A 47 17.11 -30.16 -42.14
C LYS A 47 15.74 -30.50 -41.52
N ARG A 48 15.01 -31.47 -42.08
CA ARG A 48 13.73 -31.95 -41.54
C ARG A 48 13.85 -32.57 -40.15
N ALA A 49 14.91 -33.33 -39.88
CA ALA A 49 15.17 -33.90 -38.56
C ALA A 49 15.38 -32.80 -37.50
N ARG A 50 16.21 -31.80 -37.79
CA ARG A 50 16.43 -30.64 -36.90
C ARG A 50 15.16 -29.83 -36.64
N PHE A 51 14.33 -29.60 -37.66
CA PHE A 51 13.03 -28.93 -37.47
C PHE A 51 12.09 -29.72 -36.56
N ARG A 52 12.06 -31.07 -36.68
CA ARG A 52 11.26 -31.92 -35.79
C ARG A 52 11.76 -31.90 -34.35
N GLU A 53 13.08 -31.92 -34.15
CA GLU A 53 13.71 -31.81 -32.83
C GLU A 53 13.40 -30.46 -32.16
N LEU A 54 13.55 -29.35 -32.90
CA LEU A 54 13.22 -28.00 -32.43
C LEU A 54 11.73 -27.87 -32.07
N PHE A 55 10.84 -28.48 -32.86
CA PHE A 55 9.39 -28.47 -32.59
C PHE A 55 9.06 -29.24 -31.31
N LEU A 56 9.60 -30.45 -31.13
CA LEU A 56 9.41 -31.25 -29.92
C LEU A 56 9.98 -30.56 -28.68
N GLN A 57 11.12 -29.87 -28.81
CA GLN A 57 11.67 -29.05 -27.73
C GLN A 57 10.70 -27.91 -27.36
N LYS A 58 10.17 -27.18 -28.36
CA LYS A 58 9.21 -26.09 -28.11
C LYS A 58 7.89 -26.56 -27.54
N GLU A 59 7.41 -27.74 -27.94
CA GLU A 59 6.23 -28.39 -27.37
C GLU A 59 6.46 -28.78 -25.89
N ALA A 60 7.65 -29.31 -25.54
CA ALA A 60 8.03 -29.60 -24.17
C ALA A 60 8.20 -28.33 -23.30
N GLU A 61 8.78 -27.27 -23.86
CA GLU A 61 8.88 -25.96 -23.20
C GLU A 61 7.48 -25.36 -22.94
N LEU A 62 6.59 -25.36 -23.93
CA LEU A 62 5.20 -24.91 -23.80
C LEU A 62 4.44 -25.70 -22.74
N LYS A 63 4.60 -27.03 -22.72
CA LYS A 63 4.00 -27.88 -21.69
C LYS A 63 4.52 -27.55 -20.29
N THR A 64 5.83 -27.35 -20.14
CA THR A 64 6.45 -26.96 -18.86
C THR A 64 5.93 -25.59 -18.37
N VAL A 65 5.69 -24.65 -19.28
CA VAL A 65 5.07 -23.35 -18.95
C VAL A 65 3.61 -23.53 -18.56
N SER A 66 2.84 -24.34 -19.30
CA SER A 66 1.44 -24.65 -18.98
C SER A 66 1.29 -25.30 -17.60
N ASP A 67 2.12 -26.28 -17.28
CA ASP A 67 2.12 -26.97 -15.98
C ASP A 67 2.45 -26.00 -14.83
N LYS A 68 3.37 -25.04 -15.07
CA LYS A 68 3.66 -23.95 -14.12
C LYS A 68 2.49 -22.98 -13.96
N CYS A 69 1.81 -22.60 -15.04
CA CYS A 69 0.62 -21.75 -14.98
C CYS A 69 -0.48 -22.42 -14.14
N TYR A 70 -0.76 -23.71 -14.35
CA TYR A 70 -1.72 -24.45 -13.51
C TYR A 70 -1.29 -24.54 -12.04
N GLY A 71 0.01 -24.72 -11.75
CA GLY A 71 0.52 -24.68 -10.38
C GLY A 71 0.34 -23.32 -9.71
N LEU A 72 0.60 -22.23 -10.44
CA LEU A 72 0.40 -20.86 -9.96
C LEU A 72 -1.09 -20.53 -9.77
N GLU A 73 -1.97 -20.96 -10.68
CA GLU A 73 -3.42 -20.84 -10.52
C GLU A 73 -3.92 -21.58 -9.27
N GLY A 74 -3.39 -22.77 -8.99
CA GLY A 74 -3.68 -23.52 -7.77
C GLY A 74 -3.28 -22.77 -6.50
N ALA A 75 -2.03 -22.28 -6.43
CA ALA A 75 -1.53 -21.49 -5.29
C ALA A 75 -2.29 -20.16 -5.11
N LEU A 76 -2.71 -19.52 -6.20
CA LEU A 76 -3.52 -18.30 -6.18
C LEU A 76 -4.95 -18.60 -5.69
N GLN A 77 -5.50 -19.78 -5.99
CA GLN A 77 -6.78 -20.22 -5.45
C GLN A 77 -6.69 -20.60 -3.96
N GLU A 78 -5.59 -21.22 -3.53
CA GLU A 78 -5.32 -21.59 -2.13
C GLU A 78 -5.18 -20.34 -1.24
N THR A 79 -4.27 -19.42 -1.59
CA THR A 79 -4.09 -18.13 -0.91
C THR A 79 -5.36 -17.26 -0.92
N ARG A 80 -6.20 -17.37 -1.95
CA ARG A 80 -7.53 -16.74 -1.97
C ARG A 80 -8.49 -17.40 -0.98
N GLY A 81 -8.42 -18.71 -0.79
CA GLY A 81 -9.17 -19.41 0.25
C GLY A 81 -8.78 -18.92 1.65
N GLU A 82 -7.48 -18.93 1.94
CA GLU A 82 -6.92 -18.41 3.21
C GLU A 82 -7.35 -16.97 3.47
N LEU A 83 -7.38 -16.12 2.44
CA LEU A 83 -7.84 -14.73 2.55
C LEU A 83 -9.34 -14.62 2.90
N GLU A 84 -10.21 -15.46 2.34
CA GLU A 84 -11.63 -15.47 2.71
C GLU A 84 -11.86 -16.04 4.11
N ASP A 85 -11.10 -17.07 4.53
CA ASP A 85 -11.14 -17.60 5.88
C ASP A 85 -10.66 -16.57 6.93
N LEU A 86 -9.59 -15.83 6.63
CA LEU A 86 -9.11 -14.71 7.46
C LEU A 86 -10.14 -13.58 7.54
N LYS A 87 -10.81 -13.21 6.44
CA LYS A 87 -11.92 -12.22 6.48
C LYS A 87 -13.07 -12.70 7.35
N ALA A 88 -13.44 -13.97 7.26
CA ALA A 88 -14.50 -14.55 8.09
C ALA A 88 -14.11 -14.52 9.59
N ALA A 89 -12.86 -14.88 9.91
CA ALA A 89 -12.34 -14.81 11.28
C ALA A 89 -12.31 -13.38 11.84
N VAL A 90 -11.91 -12.39 11.02
CA VAL A 90 -11.95 -10.97 11.40
C VAL A 90 -13.38 -10.51 11.66
N ALA A 91 -14.33 -10.80 10.76
CA ALA A 91 -15.73 -10.41 10.93
C ALA A 91 -16.37 -10.99 12.20
N VAL A 92 -16.05 -12.24 12.56
CA VAL A 92 -16.50 -12.86 13.82
C VAL A 92 -15.83 -12.20 15.04
N SER A 93 -14.54 -11.85 14.94
CA SER A 93 -13.81 -11.14 16.00
C SER A 93 -14.37 -9.74 16.25
N GLU A 94 -14.71 -9.01 15.19
CA GLU A 94 -15.35 -7.69 15.24
C GLU A 94 -16.75 -7.79 15.87
N ALA A 95 -17.59 -8.71 15.40
CA ALA A 95 -18.93 -8.92 15.96
C ALA A 95 -18.90 -9.26 17.47
N ASN A 96 -17.99 -10.15 17.89
CA ASN A 96 -17.82 -10.49 19.30
C ASN A 96 -17.37 -9.27 20.13
N LYS A 97 -16.40 -8.48 19.63
CA LYS A 97 -15.94 -7.26 20.32
C LYS A 97 -17.06 -6.21 20.42
N GLU A 98 -17.88 -6.06 19.39
CA GLU A 98 -18.99 -5.12 19.40
C GLU A 98 -20.14 -5.57 20.33
N GLU A 99 -20.37 -6.88 20.48
CA GLU A 99 -21.28 -7.42 21.50
C GLU A 99 -20.76 -7.17 22.92
N GLU A 100 -19.47 -7.40 23.19
CA GLU A 100 -18.86 -7.13 24.49
C GLU A 100 -18.86 -5.63 24.84
N ILE A 101 -18.54 -4.75 23.89
CA ILE A 101 -18.68 -3.29 24.06
C ILE A 101 -20.14 -2.93 24.37
N SER A 102 -21.11 -3.58 23.70
CA SER A 102 -22.54 -3.36 23.95
C SER A 102 -22.99 -3.86 25.33
N LYS A 103 -22.43 -4.96 25.84
CA LYS A 103 -22.65 -5.44 27.21
C LYS A 103 -22.12 -4.44 28.24
N ILE A 104 -20.86 -3.99 28.08
CA ILE A 104 -20.23 -3.01 28.99
C ILE A 104 -21.04 -1.71 29.00
N ARG A 105 -21.41 -1.17 27.83
CA ARG A 105 -22.25 0.04 27.74
C ARG A 105 -23.58 -0.11 28.46
N ARG A 106 -24.25 -1.26 28.28
CA ARG A 106 -25.54 -1.55 28.96
C ARG A 106 -25.37 -1.65 30.47
N HIS A 107 -24.28 -2.25 30.95
CA HIS A 107 -23.98 -2.36 32.37
C HIS A 107 -23.71 -0.98 33.00
N CYS A 108 -22.82 -0.17 32.44
CA CYS A 108 -22.57 1.20 32.92
C CYS A 108 -23.84 2.06 32.89
N GLN A 109 -24.70 1.88 31.89
CA GLN A 109 -25.99 2.59 31.81
C GLN A 109 -26.97 2.16 32.93
N GLN A 110 -26.97 0.88 33.31
CA GLN A 110 -27.74 0.37 34.45
C GLN A 110 -27.20 0.88 35.79
N GLU A 111 -25.87 0.91 35.97
CA GLU A 111 -25.25 1.48 37.17
C GLU A 111 -25.56 2.98 37.34
N VAL A 112 -25.46 3.75 36.26
CA VAL A 112 -25.85 5.18 36.26
C VAL A 112 -27.33 5.35 36.60
N GLN A 113 -28.23 4.52 36.06
CA GLN A 113 -29.65 4.55 36.43
C GLN A 113 -29.87 4.18 37.90
N SER A 114 -29.15 3.19 38.43
CA SER A 114 -29.22 2.79 39.84
C SER A 114 -28.72 3.89 40.78
N MET A 115 -27.59 4.52 40.47
CA MET A 115 -27.09 5.69 41.21
C MET A 115 -28.07 6.87 41.15
N GLN A 116 -28.67 7.14 39.98
CA GLN A 116 -29.68 8.20 39.83
C GLN A 116 -30.98 7.91 40.58
N ALA A 117 -31.33 6.64 40.79
CA ALA A 117 -32.46 6.25 41.63
C ALA A 117 -32.13 6.46 43.11
N LEU A 118 -31.00 5.92 43.59
CA LEU A 118 -30.54 6.07 44.98
C LEU A 118 -30.35 7.53 45.39
N LEU A 119 -29.76 8.37 44.52
CA LEU A 119 -29.61 9.81 44.77
C LEU A 119 -30.96 10.54 44.84
N ARG A 120 -31.98 10.06 44.13
CA ARG A 120 -33.33 10.64 44.16
C ARG A 120 -34.06 10.23 45.43
N GLU A 121 -33.99 8.95 45.79
CA GLU A 121 -34.57 8.40 47.02
C GLU A 121 -33.96 9.08 48.26
N ALA A 122 -32.63 9.22 48.32
CA ALA A 122 -31.94 9.97 49.38
C ALA A 122 -32.32 11.46 49.42
N ALA A 123 -32.56 12.10 48.27
CA ALA A 123 -33.01 13.49 48.21
C ALA A 123 -34.48 13.66 48.66
N GLU A 124 -35.35 12.72 48.30
CA GLU A 124 -36.75 12.66 48.74
C GLU A 124 -36.84 12.38 50.25
N GLU A 125 -36.04 11.45 50.78
CA GLU A 125 -35.94 11.15 52.21
C GLU A 125 -35.40 12.35 53.01
N ALA A 126 -34.31 12.99 52.54
CA ALA A 126 -33.78 14.21 53.17
C ALA A 126 -34.82 15.36 53.16
N SER A 127 -35.56 15.54 52.06
CA SER A 127 -36.63 16.54 51.98
C SER A 127 -37.80 16.19 52.91
N SER A 128 -38.17 14.92 53.02
CA SER A 128 -39.26 14.46 53.89
C SER A 128 -38.90 14.60 55.37
N SER A 129 -37.67 14.23 55.75
CA SER A 129 -37.13 14.41 57.10
C SER A 129 -37.08 15.90 57.48
N THR A 130 -36.60 16.75 56.57
CA THR A 130 -36.57 18.21 56.78
C THR A 130 -37.98 18.78 56.93
N ALA A 131 -38.95 18.34 56.11
CA ALA A 131 -40.34 18.76 56.22
C ALA A 131 -40.97 18.32 57.57
N ALA A 132 -40.74 17.08 58.00
CA ALA A 132 -41.22 16.57 59.29
C ALA A 132 -40.63 17.34 60.49
N GLN A 133 -39.35 17.71 60.44
CA GLN A 133 -38.72 18.58 61.44
C GLN A 133 -39.38 19.96 61.50
N TYR A 134 -39.66 20.59 60.35
CA TYR A 134 -40.39 21.85 60.32
C TYR A 134 -41.83 21.73 60.83
N GLU A 135 -42.53 20.62 60.59
CA GLU A 135 -43.87 20.39 61.14
C GLU A 135 -43.84 20.22 62.66
N THR A 136 -42.85 19.52 63.23
CA THR A 136 -42.69 19.39 64.68
C THR A 136 -42.35 20.72 65.35
N GLU A 137 -41.44 21.53 64.81
CA GLU A 137 -41.16 22.86 65.36
C GLU A 137 -42.35 23.82 65.22
N ARG A 138 -43.09 23.75 64.10
CA ARG A 138 -44.35 24.49 63.94
C ARG A 138 -45.41 24.07 64.97
N ALA A 139 -45.46 22.80 65.35
CA ALA A 139 -46.34 22.32 66.42
C ALA A 139 -45.93 22.86 67.79
N LYS A 140 -44.64 22.77 68.16
CA LYS A 140 -44.10 23.33 69.42
C LYS A 140 -44.33 24.83 69.53
N LEU A 141 -44.08 25.59 68.47
CA LEU A 141 -44.32 27.04 68.44
C LEU A 141 -45.82 27.39 68.58
N LYS A 142 -46.71 26.52 68.07
CA LYS A 142 -48.15 26.69 68.25
C LYS A 142 -48.59 26.41 69.69
N GLU A 143 -48.09 25.34 70.29
CA GLU A 143 -48.30 25.01 71.71
C GLU A 143 -47.77 26.11 72.64
N LEU A 144 -46.58 26.65 72.35
CA LEU A 144 -46.00 27.77 73.11
C LEU A 144 -46.86 29.04 73.00
N ASN A 145 -47.40 29.35 71.80
CA ASN A 145 -48.34 30.45 71.62
C ASN A 145 -49.67 30.22 72.36
N GLU A 146 -50.21 28.99 72.33
CA GLU A 146 -51.43 28.63 73.08
C GLU A 146 -51.21 28.81 74.59
N ASN A 147 -50.06 28.36 75.11
CA ASN A 147 -49.65 28.59 76.51
C ASN A 147 -49.53 30.09 76.85
N TYR A 148 -48.92 30.91 75.98
CA TYR A 148 -48.85 32.35 76.20
C TYR A 148 -50.22 33.05 76.09
N GLU A 149 -51.12 32.58 75.22
CA GLU A 149 -52.49 33.09 75.14
C GLU A 149 -53.28 32.75 76.41
N GLU A 150 -53.14 31.53 76.95
CA GLU A 150 -53.71 31.13 78.24
C GLU A 150 -53.13 31.95 79.41
N GLU A 151 -51.82 32.19 79.42
CA GLU A 151 -51.18 33.00 80.46
C GLU A 151 -51.63 34.47 80.39
N ILE A 152 -51.72 35.06 79.20
CA ILE A 152 -52.30 36.38 78.96
C ILE A 152 -53.77 36.42 79.40
N GLN A 153 -54.55 35.37 79.13
CA GLN A 153 -55.96 35.28 79.53
C GLN A 153 -56.10 35.14 81.05
N SER A 154 -55.21 34.39 81.70
CA SER A 154 -55.09 34.27 83.16
C SER A 154 -54.73 35.60 83.82
N ILE A 155 -53.74 36.32 83.28
CA ILE A 155 -53.34 37.67 83.73
C ILE A 155 -54.49 38.67 83.53
N ARG A 156 -55.18 38.66 82.39
CA ARG A 156 -56.38 39.49 82.15
C ARG A 156 -57.50 39.16 83.13
N SER A 157 -57.71 37.88 83.46
CA SER A 157 -58.70 37.45 84.44
C SER A 157 -58.34 37.94 85.86
N LYS A 158 -57.07 37.82 86.26
CA LYS A 158 -56.56 38.34 87.54
C LYS A 158 -56.73 39.86 87.65
N LEU A 159 -56.35 40.61 86.61
CA LEU A 159 -56.57 42.07 86.51
C LEU A 159 -58.06 42.45 86.52
N SER A 160 -58.93 41.63 85.93
CA SER A 160 -60.39 41.80 85.99
C SER A 160 -60.93 41.55 87.40
N GLN A 161 -60.38 40.57 88.11
CA GLN A 161 -60.77 40.20 89.47
C GLN A 161 -60.30 41.25 90.50
N GLU A 162 -59.09 41.79 90.35
CA GLU A 162 -58.61 42.94 91.13
C GLU A 162 -59.48 44.19 90.90
N ARG A 163 -59.89 44.46 89.65
CA ARG A 163 -60.83 45.56 89.33
C ARG A 163 -62.21 45.40 89.96
N GLN A 164 -62.60 44.21 90.41
CA GLN A 164 -63.86 44.01 91.15
C GLN A 164 -63.72 44.10 92.68
N LEU A 165 -62.49 44.18 93.21
CA LEU A 165 -62.23 44.22 94.65
C LEU A 165 -61.83 45.61 95.19
N ASP A 166 -61.47 46.59 94.34
CA ASP A 166 -61.13 47.93 94.81
C ASP A 166 -62.35 48.83 95.07
N LYS A 167 -62.88 48.71 96.29
CA LYS A 167 -63.54 49.82 97.01
C LYS A 167 -62.82 50.08 98.33
N GLY A 168 -61.55 50.48 98.29
CA GLY A 168 -60.87 50.90 99.51
C GLY A 168 -59.36 51.04 99.39
N GLY A 169 -58.91 52.14 98.78
CA GLY A 169 -57.49 52.34 98.51
C GLY A 169 -56.58 52.34 99.74
N LYS A 170 -55.54 51.51 99.69
CA LYS A 170 -54.16 51.77 100.15
C LYS A 170 -53.25 50.57 99.79
N GLY A 171 -52.12 50.81 99.11
CA GLY A 171 -50.96 49.91 99.25
C GLY A 171 -50.30 49.24 98.04
N PHE A 172 -50.41 49.73 96.80
CA PHE A 172 -49.72 49.11 95.64
C PHE A 172 -48.18 48.98 95.81
N LEU A 173 -47.55 49.85 96.61
CA LEU A 173 -46.10 49.84 96.84
C LEU A 173 -45.66 49.08 98.12
N SER A 174 -46.57 48.47 98.88
CA SER A 174 -46.20 47.67 100.06
C SER A 174 -46.08 46.17 99.75
N SER A 175 -46.95 45.63 98.89
CA SER A 175 -46.91 44.20 98.55
C SER A 175 -45.68 43.80 97.71
N VAL A 176 -45.00 44.76 97.09
CA VAL A 176 -43.76 44.54 96.33
C VAL A 176 -42.56 44.33 97.25
N ALA A 177 -42.58 44.85 98.49
CA ALA A 177 -41.50 44.66 99.46
C ALA A 177 -41.55 43.29 100.17
N ASP A 178 -42.75 42.79 100.45
CA ASP A 178 -42.94 41.50 101.15
C ASP A 178 -42.74 40.28 100.23
N ILE A 179 -42.97 40.41 98.92
CA ILE A 179 -42.64 39.36 97.93
C ILE A 179 -41.12 39.23 97.76
N VAL A 180 -40.38 40.35 97.79
CA VAL A 180 -38.90 40.35 97.76
C VAL A 180 -38.28 39.77 99.04
N SER A 181 -39.02 39.76 100.16
CA SER A 181 -38.54 39.25 101.45
C SER A 181 -38.90 37.78 101.74
N ARG A 182 -39.65 37.10 100.85
CA ARG A 182 -40.02 35.67 100.95
C ARG A 182 -39.49 34.79 99.81
N GLY A 183 -38.59 35.32 98.98
CA GLY A 183 -37.88 34.57 97.92
C GLY A 183 -36.61 33.82 98.37
N THR A 184 -36.27 33.83 99.66
CA THR A 184 -35.00 33.29 100.20
C THR A 184 -34.98 31.76 100.41
N SER A 185 -35.85 31.03 99.71
CA SER A 185 -35.91 29.55 99.74
C SER A 185 -35.69 28.90 98.37
N SER A 186 -35.41 29.69 97.32
CA SER A 186 -35.04 29.19 95.99
C SER A 186 -33.62 29.64 95.58
N LEU A 187 -32.69 29.64 96.55
CA LEU A 187 -31.27 29.96 96.35
C LEU A 187 -30.35 28.72 96.45
N ASN A 188 -30.84 27.57 96.00
CA ASN A 188 -30.04 26.36 95.75
C ASN A 188 -30.28 25.77 94.34
N GLN A 189 -31.12 26.41 93.52
CA GLN A 189 -31.41 26.02 92.13
C GLN A 189 -31.06 27.15 91.14
N LEU A 190 -30.08 27.97 91.51
CA LEU A 190 -29.46 28.99 90.63
C LEU A 190 -27.92 28.94 90.67
N HIS A 191 -27.32 27.94 91.34
CA HIS A 191 -25.92 27.58 91.06
C HIS A 191 -25.84 26.64 89.86
N SER A 192 -26.66 25.58 89.78
CA SER A 192 -26.61 24.65 88.64
C SER A 192 -26.98 25.27 87.29
N GLU A 193 -27.86 26.28 87.26
CA GLU A 193 -28.18 26.99 86.00
C GLU A 193 -27.21 28.13 85.69
N SER A 194 -26.59 28.78 86.69
CA SER A 194 -25.52 29.75 86.42
C SER A 194 -24.21 29.05 86.04
N GLU A 195 -23.92 27.89 86.62
CA GLU A 195 -22.80 27.03 86.22
C GLU A 195 -23.06 26.41 84.85
N ASN A 196 -24.26 25.85 84.56
CA ASN A 196 -24.58 25.41 83.20
C ASN A 196 -24.56 26.57 82.18
N LEU A 197 -25.09 27.76 82.46
CA LEU A 197 -25.01 28.86 81.48
C LEU A 197 -23.57 29.36 81.32
N GLU A 198 -22.75 29.40 82.37
CA GLU A 198 -21.34 29.78 82.26
C GLU A 198 -20.50 28.69 81.56
N GLU A 199 -20.84 27.42 81.75
CA GLU A 199 -20.19 26.26 81.15
C GLU A 199 -20.64 26.03 79.69
N ASP A 200 -21.91 26.24 79.36
CA ASP A 200 -22.44 26.28 77.99
C ASP A 200 -21.99 27.54 77.25
N MET A 201 -21.88 28.71 77.91
CA MET A 201 -21.24 29.88 77.30
C MET A 201 -19.74 29.66 77.11
N LYS A 202 -19.02 29.03 78.05
CA LYS A 202 -17.63 28.62 77.86
C LYS A 202 -17.50 27.61 76.73
N LYS A 203 -18.39 26.64 76.63
CA LYS A 203 -18.40 25.59 75.60
C LYS A 203 -18.73 26.18 74.24
N ALA A 204 -19.78 26.98 74.10
CA ALA A 204 -20.08 27.72 72.88
C ALA A 204 -18.97 28.71 72.50
N GLN A 205 -18.25 29.27 73.47
CA GLN A 205 -17.11 30.15 73.23
C GLN A 205 -15.84 29.37 72.84
N GLN A 206 -15.60 28.18 73.41
CA GLN A 206 -14.54 27.24 73.02
C GLN A 206 -14.84 26.64 71.64
N ASP A 207 -16.08 26.27 71.34
CA ASP A 207 -16.52 25.79 70.04
C ASP A 207 -16.43 26.91 68.99
N ALA A 208 -16.79 28.15 69.33
CA ALA A 208 -16.57 29.31 68.46
C ALA A 208 -15.08 29.66 68.29
N GLU A 209 -14.22 29.38 69.27
CA GLU A 209 -12.77 29.59 69.18
C GLU A 209 -12.07 28.47 68.41
N MET A 210 -12.53 27.22 68.56
CA MET A 210 -12.14 26.06 67.75
C MET A 210 -12.58 26.25 66.30
N LEU A 211 -13.83 26.67 66.06
CA LEU A 211 -14.31 27.03 64.72
C LEU A 211 -13.51 28.20 64.16
N LYS A 212 -13.19 29.25 64.93
CA LYS A 212 -12.25 30.31 64.47
C LYS A 212 -10.85 29.77 64.14
N SER A 213 -10.36 28.77 64.87
CA SER A 213 -9.06 28.15 64.59
C SER A 213 -8.99 27.44 63.23
N VAL A 214 -10.14 27.03 62.68
CA VAL A 214 -10.27 26.42 61.34
C VAL A 214 -10.75 27.43 60.29
N VAL A 215 -11.81 28.18 60.60
CA VAL A 215 -12.44 29.16 59.70
C VAL A 215 -11.52 30.34 59.42
N VAL A 216 -10.77 30.90 60.39
CA VAL A 216 -9.93 32.08 60.11
C VAL A 216 -8.72 31.72 59.22
N PRO A 217 -8.05 30.56 59.36
CA PRO A 217 -7.13 30.07 58.33
C PRO A 217 -7.79 29.85 56.96
N LEU A 218 -8.97 29.22 56.90
CA LEU A 218 -9.70 29.01 55.64
C LEU A 218 -10.13 30.34 54.99
N GLU A 219 -10.55 31.34 55.77
CA GLU A 219 -10.87 32.68 55.27
C GLU A 219 -9.62 33.40 54.74
N ARG A 220 -8.48 33.30 55.44
CA ARG A 220 -7.20 33.81 54.94
C ARG A 220 -6.72 33.07 53.68
N GLU A 221 -6.95 31.77 53.60
CA GLU A 221 -6.60 30.96 52.44
C GLU A 221 -7.53 31.25 51.26
N ILE A 222 -8.84 31.38 51.48
CA ILE A 222 -9.82 31.83 50.48
C ILE A 222 -9.48 33.24 50.00
N GLU A 223 -9.07 34.16 50.88
CA GLU A 223 -8.68 35.51 50.46
C GLU A 223 -7.34 35.51 49.71
N SER A 224 -6.37 34.69 50.12
CA SER A 224 -5.12 34.44 49.37
C SER A 224 -5.41 33.81 48.00
N LEU A 225 -6.33 32.86 47.92
CA LEU A 225 -6.76 32.22 46.69
C LEU A 225 -7.49 33.21 45.78
N LYS A 226 -8.42 34.02 46.30
CA LYS A 226 -9.07 35.11 45.54
C LYS A 226 -8.04 36.12 45.03
N GLN A 227 -7.04 36.49 45.84
CA GLN A 227 -5.97 37.41 45.44
C GLN A 227 -5.10 36.79 44.33
N LYS A 228 -4.72 35.51 44.45
CA LYS A 228 -4.03 34.75 43.41
C LYS A 228 -4.87 34.60 42.14
N LEU A 229 -6.17 34.35 42.26
CA LEU A 229 -7.10 34.19 41.13
C LEU A 229 -7.28 35.53 40.40
N LYS A 230 -7.38 36.64 41.14
CA LYS A 230 -7.35 38.01 40.60
C LYS A 230 -6.03 38.31 39.89
N GLN A 231 -4.89 37.98 40.52
CA GLN A 231 -3.56 38.16 39.92
C GLN A 231 -3.41 37.34 38.64
N ARG A 232 -3.82 36.07 38.63
CA ARG A 232 -3.86 35.23 37.42
C ARG A 232 -4.82 35.75 36.35
N ALA A 233 -5.97 36.30 36.73
CA ALA A 233 -6.89 36.92 35.78
C ALA A 233 -6.32 38.21 35.17
N ASP A 234 -5.54 38.97 35.91
CA ASP A 234 -4.85 40.16 35.41
C ASP A 234 -3.59 39.80 34.59
N ASP A 235 -2.87 38.72 34.95
CA ASP A 235 -1.82 38.10 34.12
C ASP A 235 -2.37 37.63 32.76
N VAL A 236 -3.52 36.95 32.75
CA VAL A 236 -4.19 36.51 31.52
C VAL A 236 -4.57 37.70 30.65
N LYS A 237 -5.14 38.77 31.21
CA LYS A 237 -5.43 40.01 30.45
C LYS A 237 -4.16 40.69 29.91
N MET A 238 -3.05 40.64 30.66
CA MET A 238 -1.75 41.12 30.19
C MET A 238 -1.22 40.29 29.02
N LEU A 239 -1.31 38.97 29.10
CA LEU A 239 -0.91 38.04 28.04
C LEU A 239 -1.83 38.14 26.81
N GLU A 240 -3.14 38.35 26.99
CA GLU A 240 -4.06 38.62 25.88
C GLU A 240 -3.74 39.95 25.19
N ARG A 241 -3.41 41.01 25.94
CA ARG A 241 -2.94 42.28 25.36
C ARG A 241 -1.61 42.13 24.63
N GLN A 242 -0.66 41.36 25.16
CA GLN A 242 0.59 41.05 24.48
C GLN A 242 0.36 40.20 23.22
N LYS A 243 -0.55 39.22 23.28
CA LYS A 243 -0.96 38.41 22.12
C LYS A 243 -1.58 39.28 21.03
N ILE A 244 -2.47 40.21 21.37
CA ILE A 244 -3.06 41.16 20.42
C ILE A 244 -1.96 42.03 19.79
N GLN A 245 -1.05 42.61 20.59
CA GLN A 245 0.08 43.41 20.08
C GLN A 245 1.04 42.60 19.20
N LEU A 246 1.25 41.31 19.50
CA LEU A 246 2.05 40.41 18.67
C LEU A 246 1.32 40.03 17.38
N GLN A 247 0.00 39.79 17.41
CA GLN A 247 -0.80 39.58 16.21
C GLN A 247 -0.82 40.83 15.33
N GLU A 248 -0.97 42.04 15.90
CA GLU A 248 -0.86 43.31 15.17
C GLU A 248 0.54 43.48 14.54
N ARG A 249 1.61 43.09 15.25
CA ARG A 249 2.99 43.10 14.70
C ARG A 249 3.23 42.05 13.60
N VAL A 250 2.62 40.87 13.69
CA VAL A 250 2.71 39.83 12.65
C VAL A 250 1.94 40.28 11.41
N VAL A 251 0.71 40.80 11.57
CA VAL A 251 -0.07 41.39 10.47
C VAL A 251 0.67 42.56 9.81
N ALA A 252 1.37 43.39 10.59
CA ALA A 252 2.22 44.46 10.06
C ALA A 252 3.52 43.96 9.39
N MET A 253 3.99 42.74 9.69
CA MET A 253 5.12 42.10 9.00
C MET A 253 4.69 41.36 7.72
N GLU A 254 3.48 40.81 7.69
CA GLU A 254 2.90 40.14 6.51
C GLU A 254 2.42 41.16 5.45
N ALA A 255 2.00 42.36 5.87
CA ALA A 255 1.71 43.49 4.99
C ALA A 255 3.00 44.17 4.48
N GLY A 256 3.74 43.49 3.60
CA GLY A 256 4.98 43.97 3.01
C GLY A 256 4.84 45.30 2.26
N SER A 257 5.16 46.42 2.93
CA SER A 257 5.20 47.77 2.37
C SER A 257 6.58 48.40 2.59
N THR A 258 7.30 48.59 1.49
CA THR A 258 8.63 49.24 1.49
C THR A 258 8.52 50.76 1.71
N GLY A 259 9.15 51.29 2.77
CA GLY A 259 9.54 52.71 2.81
C GLY A 259 9.52 53.41 4.17
N ALA A 260 10.44 54.37 4.32
CA ALA A 260 10.53 55.46 5.30
C ALA A 260 11.21 55.23 6.67
N ASP A 261 12.44 55.78 6.74
CA ASP A 261 12.97 56.73 7.75
C ASP A 261 13.21 56.29 9.23
N PRO A 262 14.49 56.20 9.68
CA PRO A 262 14.85 55.81 11.05
C PRO A 262 15.06 57.02 11.99
N THR A 263 14.00 57.73 12.41
CA THR A 263 14.11 58.78 13.45
C THR A 263 12.93 58.88 14.43
N SER A 264 12.91 58.06 15.50
CA SER A 264 12.25 58.41 16.79
C SER A 264 12.64 57.41 17.91
N PRO A 265 12.95 57.86 19.15
CA PRO A 265 13.44 56.98 20.20
C PRO A 265 12.33 56.22 20.94
N VAL A 266 12.55 54.91 21.15
CA VAL A 266 11.71 54.06 22.01
C VAL A 266 11.86 54.48 23.47
N LYS A 267 10.76 54.85 24.13
CA LYS A 267 10.71 55.01 25.59
C LYS A 267 10.77 53.65 26.28
N THR A 268 11.95 53.27 26.75
CA THR A 268 12.08 52.23 27.77
C THR A 268 11.59 52.76 29.11
N THR A 269 10.75 51.99 29.80
CA THR A 269 10.33 52.27 31.18
C THR A 269 11.51 52.17 32.13
N SER A 270 11.87 53.27 32.77
CA SER A 270 12.98 53.38 33.73
C SER A 270 12.67 52.70 35.07
N LEU A 271 13.69 52.09 35.68
CA LEU A 271 13.68 51.61 37.06
C LEU A 271 13.49 52.76 38.08
N PRO A 272 13.16 52.46 39.36
CA PRO A 272 13.12 53.44 40.45
C PRO A 272 14.46 54.19 40.61
N SER A 273 14.39 55.47 40.98
CA SER A 273 15.57 56.33 41.06
C SER A 273 16.55 55.91 42.16
N LEU A 274 17.85 56.05 41.88
CA LEU A 274 18.95 55.92 42.85
C LEU A 274 19.25 57.25 43.59
N ASP A 275 18.42 58.29 43.43
CA ASP A 275 18.68 59.63 43.98
C ASP A 275 18.32 59.77 45.47
N ASP A 276 17.55 58.84 46.04
CA ASP A 276 17.16 58.85 47.46
C ASP A 276 18.24 58.30 48.42
N VAL A 277 19.39 57.86 47.90
CA VAL A 277 20.53 57.34 48.69
C VAL A 277 21.64 58.38 48.76
N ILE A 278 21.77 59.00 49.95
CA ILE A 278 22.70 60.12 50.23
C ILE A 278 24.15 59.63 50.44
N ASP A 279 24.33 58.37 50.86
CA ASP A 279 25.64 57.78 51.13
C ASP A 279 26.31 57.22 49.84
N PRO A 280 27.51 57.71 49.45
CA PRO A 280 28.20 57.22 48.27
C PRO A 280 28.70 55.77 48.39
N GLU A 281 29.00 55.26 49.58
CA GLU A 281 29.47 53.86 49.75
C GLU A 281 28.32 52.88 49.53
N GLU A 282 27.15 53.14 50.12
CA GLU A 282 25.93 52.36 49.90
C GLU A 282 25.48 52.40 48.42
N LYS A 283 25.67 53.54 47.74
CA LYS A 283 25.38 53.72 46.31
C LYS A 283 26.31 52.88 45.43
N ILE A 284 27.60 52.80 45.76
CA ILE A 284 28.59 51.94 45.08
C ILE A 284 28.29 50.45 45.32
N GLU A 285 27.95 50.04 46.54
CA GLU A 285 27.63 48.64 46.84
C GLU A 285 26.38 48.16 46.08
N LYS A 286 25.32 48.99 46.07
CA LYS A 286 24.11 48.72 45.27
C LYS A 286 24.43 48.61 43.78
N LEU A 287 25.23 49.51 43.22
CA LEU A 287 25.67 49.44 41.82
C LEU A 287 26.47 48.16 41.51
N ILE A 288 27.39 47.75 42.38
CA ILE A 288 28.15 46.48 42.23
C ILE A 288 27.21 45.27 42.28
N LYS A 289 26.18 45.30 43.13
CA LYS A 289 25.18 44.23 43.24
C LYS A 289 24.31 44.15 41.98
N TYR A 290 23.87 45.29 41.43
CA TYR A 290 23.17 45.34 40.14
C TYR A 290 24.04 44.83 39.00
N LEU A 291 25.30 45.27 38.90
CA LEU A 291 26.21 44.87 37.82
C LEU A 291 26.55 43.36 37.87
N LYS A 292 26.59 42.76 39.07
CA LYS A 292 26.67 41.30 39.25
C LYS A 292 25.40 40.57 38.81
N ALA A 293 24.22 41.07 39.18
CA ALA A 293 22.94 40.50 38.76
C ALA A 293 22.74 40.58 37.24
N GLU A 294 23.08 41.71 36.64
CA GLU A 294 23.02 41.93 35.19
C GLU A 294 24.01 41.01 34.46
N LYS A 295 25.24 40.88 34.97
CA LYS A 295 26.22 39.91 34.43
C LYS A 295 25.72 38.46 34.51
N ALA A 296 25.07 38.05 35.60
CA ALA A 296 24.47 36.72 35.74
C ALA A 296 23.32 36.53 34.73
N SER A 297 22.39 37.49 34.63
CA SER A 297 21.29 37.43 33.66
C SER A 297 21.78 37.37 32.20
N ARG A 298 22.94 37.98 31.92
CA ARG A 298 23.58 37.94 30.61
C ARG A 298 24.22 36.58 30.33
N THR A 299 24.88 35.95 31.29
CA THR A 299 25.37 34.57 31.12
C THR A 299 24.23 33.57 30.95
N ASP A 300 23.11 33.77 31.65
CA ASP A 300 21.91 32.95 31.47
C ASP A 300 21.30 33.14 30.07
N LEU A 301 21.21 34.38 29.58
CA LEU A 301 20.80 34.69 28.20
C LEU A 301 21.74 34.09 27.15
N GLU A 302 23.06 34.17 27.34
CA GLU A 302 24.05 33.57 26.45
C GLU A 302 23.91 32.03 26.44
N MET A 303 23.60 31.41 27.57
CA MET A 303 23.27 29.98 27.67
C MET A 303 21.94 29.64 26.97
N PHE A 304 20.87 30.41 27.16
CA PHE A 304 19.60 30.20 26.45
C PHE A 304 19.77 30.34 24.94
N VAL A 305 20.55 31.33 24.46
CA VAL A 305 20.86 31.49 23.04
C VAL A 305 21.68 30.30 22.51
N ALA A 306 22.63 29.77 23.28
CA ALA A 306 23.37 28.56 22.91
C ALA A 306 22.47 27.32 22.80
N VAL A 307 21.57 27.11 23.78
CA VAL A 307 20.58 26.01 23.76
C VAL A 307 19.63 26.14 22.57
N ILE A 308 19.09 27.33 22.31
CA ILE A 308 18.20 27.60 21.16
C ILE A 308 18.93 27.37 19.84
N ASN A 309 20.20 27.76 19.71
CA ASN A 309 20.98 27.50 18.50
C ASN A 309 21.30 25.99 18.33
N THR A 310 21.52 25.26 19.42
CA THR A 310 21.72 23.80 19.37
C THR A 310 20.43 23.08 18.98
N GLN A 311 19.29 23.45 19.57
CA GLN A 311 17.96 22.96 19.18
C GLN A 311 17.63 23.31 17.72
N LYS A 312 17.98 24.51 17.25
CA LYS A 312 17.82 24.91 15.86
C LYS A 312 18.66 24.02 14.92
N ALA A 313 19.91 23.72 15.28
CA ALA A 313 20.76 22.85 14.47
C ALA A 313 20.19 21.42 14.39
N THR A 314 19.85 20.81 15.52
CA THR A 314 19.26 19.45 15.52
C THR A 314 17.93 19.39 14.76
N MET A 315 17.06 20.40 14.91
CA MET A 315 15.80 20.47 14.15
C MET A 315 16.04 20.70 12.64
N GLN A 316 17.15 21.34 12.23
CA GLN A 316 17.52 21.46 10.82
C GLN A 316 18.06 20.13 10.27
N ASP A 317 18.93 19.44 11.00
CA ASP A 317 19.45 18.12 10.62
C ASP A 317 18.32 17.08 10.48
N GLU A 318 17.33 17.09 11.40
CA GLU A 318 16.12 16.27 11.29
C GLU A 318 15.26 16.65 10.08
N ASN A 319 15.11 17.96 9.77
CA ASN A 319 14.35 18.41 8.61
C ASN A 319 15.01 17.96 7.30
N ASP A 320 16.33 18.06 7.20
CA ASP A 320 17.08 17.65 6.01
C ASP A 320 17.15 16.12 5.88
N LYS A 321 17.19 15.38 6.99
CA LYS A 321 17.01 13.92 6.99
C LYS A 321 15.63 13.51 6.46
N LEU A 322 14.54 14.10 6.98
CA LEU A 322 13.18 13.85 6.51
C LEU A 322 12.98 14.26 5.03
N ARG A 323 13.65 15.31 4.55
CA ARG A 323 13.67 15.68 3.12
C ARG A 323 14.34 14.62 2.25
N ASN A 324 15.46 14.06 2.71
CA ASN A 324 16.16 13.00 1.98
C ASN A 324 15.32 11.72 1.92
N GLU A 325 14.73 11.30 3.04
CA GLU A 325 13.80 10.17 3.11
C GLU A 325 12.58 10.39 2.20
N LEU A 326 11.99 11.59 2.19
CA LEU A 326 10.89 11.94 1.28
C LEU A 326 11.30 11.89 -0.19
N ASN A 327 12.50 12.37 -0.54
CA ASN A 327 13.02 12.31 -1.91
C ASN A 327 13.28 10.86 -2.37
N GLU A 328 13.78 10.01 -1.48
CA GLU A 328 14.02 8.58 -1.74
C GLU A 328 12.70 7.85 -1.98
N VAL A 329 11.69 8.05 -1.12
CA VAL A 329 10.33 7.51 -1.31
C VAL A 329 9.70 8.01 -2.62
N CYS A 330 9.90 9.29 -2.99
CA CYS A 330 9.43 9.79 -4.28
C CYS A 330 10.13 9.12 -5.48
N SER A 331 11.44 8.86 -5.37
CA SER A 331 12.21 8.16 -6.40
C SER A 331 11.71 6.73 -6.60
N ILE A 332 11.51 5.99 -5.50
CA ILE A 332 10.97 4.62 -5.51
C ILE A 332 9.56 4.61 -6.14
N LEU A 333 8.69 5.54 -5.75
CA LEU A 333 7.33 5.64 -6.30
C LEU A 333 7.34 5.93 -7.82
N ASP A 334 8.27 6.75 -8.31
CA ASP A 334 8.40 7.03 -9.74
C ASP A 334 9.09 5.88 -10.52
N GLU A 335 9.86 5.02 -9.85
CA GLU A 335 10.33 3.74 -10.39
C GLU A 335 9.21 2.70 -10.49
N GLU A 336 8.41 2.53 -9.43
CA GLU A 336 7.23 1.66 -9.44
C GLU A 336 6.21 2.09 -10.51
N LYS A 337 5.92 3.39 -10.64
CA LYS A 337 5.04 3.89 -11.72
C LYS A 337 5.58 3.56 -13.11
N ARG A 338 6.91 3.64 -13.32
CA ARG A 338 7.54 3.25 -14.60
C ARG A 338 7.45 1.75 -14.83
N ALA A 339 7.73 0.93 -13.83
CA ALA A 339 7.61 -0.53 -13.90
C ALA A 339 6.16 -0.97 -14.18
N HIS A 340 5.18 -0.40 -13.47
CA HIS A 340 3.76 -0.64 -13.70
C HIS A 340 3.31 -0.16 -15.10
N GLY A 341 3.86 0.95 -15.59
CA GLY A 341 3.64 1.43 -16.96
C GLY A 341 4.12 0.41 -18.01
N GLN A 342 5.35 -0.10 -17.86
CA GLN A 342 5.92 -1.14 -18.73
C GLN A 342 5.15 -2.47 -18.63
N LEU A 343 4.71 -2.86 -17.43
CA LEU A 343 3.89 -4.06 -17.24
C LEU A 343 2.52 -3.92 -17.92
N LYS A 344 1.91 -2.73 -17.85
CA LYS A 344 0.65 -2.45 -18.55
C LYS A 344 0.83 -2.49 -20.08
N GLU A 345 1.90 -1.92 -20.60
CA GLU A 345 2.21 -1.93 -22.05
C GLU A 345 2.46 -3.36 -22.55
N THR A 346 3.30 -4.14 -21.86
CA THR A 346 3.54 -5.55 -22.20
C THR A 346 2.29 -6.42 -22.08
N TRP A 347 1.43 -6.18 -21.08
CA TRP A 347 0.12 -6.84 -20.97
C TRP A 347 -0.83 -6.47 -22.11
N GLN A 348 -0.88 -5.19 -22.51
CA GLN A 348 -1.66 -4.76 -23.67
C GLN A 348 -1.14 -5.41 -24.97
N MET A 349 0.17 -5.44 -25.19
CA MET A 349 0.77 -6.12 -26.34
C MET A 349 0.46 -7.63 -26.35
N ALA A 350 0.53 -8.30 -25.20
CA ALA A 350 0.18 -9.73 -25.08
C ALA A 350 -1.32 -9.98 -25.34
N ASN A 351 -2.19 -9.10 -24.86
CA ASN A 351 -3.64 -9.17 -25.11
C ASN A 351 -3.96 -8.90 -26.59
N ASP A 352 -3.33 -7.90 -27.22
CA ASP A 352 -3.48 -7.63 -28.64
C ASP A 352 -2.96 -8.79 -29.51
N GLN A 353 -1.84 -9.41 -29.14
CA GLN A 353 -1.34 -10.63 -29.78
C GLN A 353 -2.28 -11.84 -29.60
N PHE A 354 -2.88 -12.00 -28.42
CA PHE A 354 -3.88 -13.04 -28.17
C PHE A 354 -5.13 -12.83 -29.02
N LEU A 355 -5.67 -11.60 -29.04
CA LEU A 355 -6.83 -11.23 -29.84
C LEU A 355 -6.55 -11.37 -31.35
N GLU A 356 -5.34 -11.02 -31.81
CA GLU A 356 -4.93 -11.21 -33.21
C GLU A 356 -4.78 -12.70 -33.55
N SER A 357 -4.17 -13.49 -32.66
CA SER A 357 -4.08 -14.95 -32.83
C SER A 357 -5.47 -15.61 -32.87
N GLN A 358 -6.41 -15.12 -32.05
CA GLN A 358 -7.80 -15.57 -32.07
C GLN A 358 -8.52 -15.15 -33.38
N ARG A 359 -8.26 -13.94 -33.90
CA ARG A 359 -8.78 -13.49 -35.21
C ARG A 359 -8.24 -14.35 -36.35
N LEU A 360 -6.94 -14.63 -36.37
CA LEU A 360 -6.30 -15.55 -37.34
C LEU A 360 -6.89 -16.96 -37.25
N MET A 361 -7.00 -17.52 -36.04
CA MET A 361 -7.62 -18.83 -35.81
C MET A 361 -9.08 -18.87 -36.30
N MET A 362 -9.88 -17.83 -36.05
CA MET A 362 -11.24 -17.74 -36.59
C MET A 362 -11.27 -17.61 -38.12
N MET A 363 -10.30 -16.92 -38.73
CA MET A 363 -10.20 -16.81 -40.18
C MET A 363 -9.80 -18.15 -40.82
N ASP A 364 -8.84 -18.86 -40.24
CA ASP A 364 -8.44 -20.20 -40.70
C ASP A 364 -9.54 -21.23 -40.45
N MET A 365 -10.29 -21.15 -39.36
CA MET A 365 -11.47 -21.98 -39.13
C MET A 365 -12.53 -21.75 -40.21
N ARG A 366 -12.85 -20.49 -40.53
CA ARG A 366 -13.77 -20.15 -41.66
C ARG A 366 -13.24 -20.60 -43.02
N ARG A 367 -11.91 -20.62 -43.20
CA ARG A 367 -11.26 -21.12 -44.42
C ARG A 367 -11.32 -22.65 -44.50
N MET A 368 -11.23 -23.35 -43.39
CA MET A 368 -11.47 -24.80 -43.34
C MET A 368 -12.95 -25.13 -43.53
N GLU A 369 -13.87 -24.34 -42.96
CA GLU A 369 -15.31 -24.42 -43.20
C GLU A 369 -15.65 -24.25 -44.69
N SER A 370 -14.99 -23.33 -45.40
CA SER A 370 -15.23 -23.14 -46.85
C SER A 370 -14.69 -24.26 -47.75
N LEU A 371 -13.85 -25.16 -47.21
CA LEU A 371 -13.38 -26.37 -47.90
C LEU A 371 -14.24 -27.62 -47.61
N LEU A 372 -15.15 -27.54 -46.63
CA LEU A 372 -16.06 -28.63 -46.28
C LEU A 372 -17.30 -28.61 -47.21
N SER A 373 -17.75 -29.80 -47.63
CA SER A 373 -18.98 -29.92 -48.41
C SER A 373 -20.21 -29.50 -47.59
N ALA A 374 -21.28 -29.06 -48.26
CA ALA A 374 -22.51 -28.61 -47.61
C ALA A 374 -23.14 -29.67 -46.67
N GLU A 375 -22.92 -30.96 -46.95
CA GLU A 375 -23.36 -32.08 -46.10
C GLU A 375 -22.49 -32.21 -44.83
N GLN A 376 -21.17 -32.04 -44.95
CA GLN A 376 -20.25 -32.03 -43.81
C GLN A 376 -20.43 -30.79 -42.92
N GLN A 377 -20.67 -29.62 -43.53
CA GLN A 377 -21.03 -28.38 -42.79
C GLN A 377 -22.32 -28.57 -41.98
N ARG A 378 -23.33 -29.24 -42.55
CA ARG A 378 -24.60 -29.54 -41.86
C ARG A 378 -24.41 -30.49 -40.68
N LEU A 379 -23.59 -31.53 -40.83
CA LEU A 379 -23.24 -32.46 -39.75
C LEU A 379 -22.48 -31.76 -38.61
N LEU A 380 -21.53 -30.88 -38.94
CA LEU A 380 -20.79 -30.08 -37.95
C LEU A 380 -21.72 -29.11 -37.20
N ALA A 381 -22.63 -28.42 -37.89
CA ALA A 381 -23.62 -27.55 -37.26
C ALA A 381 -24.58 -28.31 -36.33
N GLU A 382 -24.99 -29.54 -36.70
CA GLU A 382 -25.80 -30.39 -35.83
C GLU A 382 -25.02 -30.88 -34.59
N GLN A 383 -23.73 -31.17 -34.74
CA GLN A 383 -22.84 -31.53 -33.63
C GLN A 383 -22.64 -30.35 -32.67
N GLN A 384 -22.30 -29.17 -33.19
CA GLN A 384 -22.16 -27.92 -32.42
C GLN A 384 -23.44 -27.58 -31.65
N LYS A 385 -24.62 -27.79 -32.26
CA LYS A 385 -25.91 -27.60 -31.58
C LYS A 385 -26.07 -28.55 -30.39
N LYS A 386 -25.74 -29.84 -30.55
CA LYS A 386 -25.78 -30.84 -29.46
C LYS A 386 -24.79 -30.51 -28.34
N ASP A 387 -23.63 -29.95 -28.67
CA ASP A 387 -22.64 -29.54 -27.68
C ASP A 387 -23.06 -28.28 -26.91
N LEU A 388 -23.67 -27.29 -27.57
CA LEU A 388 -24.30 -26.14 -26.91
C LEU A 388 -25.47 -26.57 -26.00
N GLU A 389 -26.30 -27.53 -26.43
CA GLU A 389 -27.37 -28.11 -25.61
C GLU A 389 -26.80 -28.83 -24.36
N ARG A 390 -25.70 -29.58 -24.50
CA ARG A 390 -24.97 -30.21 -23.37
C ARG A 390 -24.39 -29.18 -22.41
N GLU A 391 -23.79 -28.09 -22.89
CA GLU A 391 -23.26 -27.02 -22.03
C GLU A 391 -24.37 -26.28 -21.28
N ALA A 392 -25.46 -25.92 -21.96
CA ALA A 392 -26.63 -25.32 -21.31
C ALA A 392 -27.20 -26.22 -20.21
N GLN A 393 -27.24 -27.54 -20.46
CA GLN A 393 -27.68 -28.51 -19.45
C GLN A 393 -26.71 -28.62 -18.26
N LYS A 394 -25.38 -28.61 -18.50
CA LYS A 394 -24.38 -28.56 -17.42
C LYS A 394 -24.50 -27.29 -16.56
N ARG A 395 -24.70 -26.11 -17.17
CA ARG A 395 -24.92 -24.86 -16.43
C ARG A 395 -26.16 -24.94 -15.55
N ARG A 396 -27.25 -25.47 -16.08
CA ARG A 396 -28.52 -25.63 -15.35
C ARG A 396 -28.43 -26.64 -14.20
N VAL A 397 -27.61 -27.70 -14.34
CA VAL A 397 -27.30 -28.61 -13.22
C VAL A 397 -26.53 -27.87 -12.13
N LYS A 398 -25.50 -27.11 -12.49
CA LYS A 398 -24.71 -26.33 -11.52
C LYS A 398 -25.55 -25.28 -10.78
N GLU A 399 -26.43 -24.55 -11.48
CA GLU A 399 -27.38 -23.61 -10.86
C GLU A 399 -28.31 -24.29 -9.84
N LEU A 400 -28.75 -25.53 -10.12
CA LEU A 400 -29.57 -26.31 -9.19
C LEU A 400 -28.76 -26.84 -8.00
N GLU A 401 -27.48 -27.18 -8.18
CA GLU A 401 -26.56 -27.57 -7.10
C GLU A 401 -26.27 -26.37 -6.17
N ASP A 402 -25.98 -25.19 -6.72
CA ASP A 402 -25.76 -23.94 -5.98
C ASP A 402 -27.01 -23.53 -5.18
N LEU A 403 -28.22 -23.73 -5.74
CA LEU A 403 -29.49 -23.51 -5.03
C LEU A 403 -29.71 -24.52 -3.90
N ARG A 404 -29.36 -25.80 -4.10
CA ARG A 404 -29.46 -26.83 -3.07
C ARG A 404 -28.52 -26.55 -1.89
N PHE A 405 -27.29 -26.14 -2.19
CA PHE A 405 -26.30 -25.76 -1.18
C PHE A 405 -26.79 -24.59 -0.30
N LYS A 406 -27.42 -23.58 -0.91
CA LYS A 406 -28.04 -22.45 -0.17
C LYS A 406 -29.19 -22.91 0.72
N GLN A 407 -30.07 -23.80 0.25
CA GLN A 407 -31.12 -24.36 1.11
C GLN A 407 -30.56 -25.19 2.27
N GLU A 408 -29.51 -25.98 2.05
CA GLU A 408 -28.84 -26.74 3.11
C GLU A 408 -28.20 -25.80 4.16
N GLN A 409 -27.68 -24.65 3.74
CA GLN A 409 -27.16 -23.60 4.64
C GLN A 409 -28.27 -22.91 5.45
N GLU A 410 -29.41 -22.57 4.83
CA GLU A 410 -30.58 -21.99 5.52
C GLU A 410 -31.21 -22.98 6.53
N VAL A 411 -31.27 -24.26 6.20
CA VAL A 411 -31.74 -25.32 7.12
C VAL A 411 -30.78 -25.49 8.30
N SER A 412 -29.47 -25.39 8.07
CA SER A 412 -28.46 -25.42 9.16
C SER A 412 -28.60 -24.23 10.12
N LEU A 413 -28.77 -23.01 9.57
CA LEU A 413 -28.97 -21.79 10.36
C LEU A 413 -30.26 -21.83 11.20
N THR A 414 -31.36 -22.32 10.63
CA THR A 414 -32.63 -22.45 11.36
C THR A 414 -32.59 -23.55 12.42
N ALA A 415 -31.87 -24.66 12.17
CA ALA A 415 -31.63 -25.69 13.19
C ALA A 415 -30.79 -25.16 14.37
N ALA A 416 -29.75 -24.36 14.10
CA ALA A 416 -28.94 -23.72 15.13
C ALA A 416 -29.75 -22.72 15.98
N GLN A 417 -30.63 -21.92 15.36
CA GLN A 417 -31.55 -21.04 16.07
C GLN A 417 -32.53 -21.81 16.96
N GLN A 418 -33.09 -22.93 16.48
CA GLN A 418 -34.00 -23.76 17.25
C GLN A 418 -33.30 -24.41 18.46
N ALA A 419 -32.07 -24.91 18.29
CA ALA A 419 -31.27 -25.46 19.38
C ALA A 419 -30.97 -24.42 20.47
N SER A 420 -30.72 -23.15 20.09
CA SER A 420 -30.54 -22.04 21.03
C SER A 420 -31.82 -21.73 21.81
N ILE A 421 -32.98 -21.71 21.15
CA ILE A 421 -34.30 -21.54 21.79
C ILE A 421 -34.59 -22.65 22.81
N ASP A 422 -34.26 -23.90 22.48
CA ASP A 422 -34.53 -25.03 23.37
C ASP A 422 -33.53 -25.11 24.55
N ALA A 423 -32.29 -24.64 24.37
CA ALA A 423 -31.34 -24.42 25.47
C ALA A 423 -31.85 -23.36 26.47
N VAL A 424 -32.40 -22.24 25.99
CA VAL A 424 -33.00 -21.21 26.86
C VAL A 424 -34.18 -21.77 27.67
N LYS A 425 -35.04 -22.60 27.08
CA LYS A 425 -36.14 -23.26 27.80
C LYS A 425 -35.63 -24.18 28.91
N MET A 426 -34.57 -24.95 28.68
CA MET A 426 -33.99 -25.82 29.72
C MET A 426 -33.45 -25.04 30.92
N VAL A 427 -32.90 -23.84 30.69
CA VAL A 427 -32.45 -22.95 31.78
C VAL A 427 -33.64 -22.39 32.56
N ASP A 428 -34.73 -21.99 31.90
CA ASP A 428 -35.95 -21.46 32.54
C ASP A 428 -36.77 -22.53 33.31
N GLU A 429 -36.64 -23.80 32.91
CA GLU A 429 -37.18 -24.96 33.63
C GLU A 429 -36.37 -25.29 34.91
N ALA A 430 -35.06 -25.02 34.89
CA ALA A 430 -34.16 -25.26 36.01
C ALA A 430 -34.27 -24.20 37.11
N THR A 431 -34.40 -22.91 36.75
CA THR A 431 -34.58 -21.80 37.71
C THR A 431 -35.89 -21.88 38.48
N LYS A 432 -36.96 -22.45 37.88
CA LYS A 432 -38.26 -22.68 38.56
C LYS A 432 -38.22 -23.70 39.70
N LYS A 433 -37.18 -24.54 39.81
CA LYS A 433 -37.10 -25.59 40.86
C LYS A 433 -36.40 -25.18 42.16
N LEU A 434 -35.94 -23.93 42.28
CA LEU A 434 -35.14 -23.46 43.42
C LEU A 434 -35.86 -22.49 44.39
N LYS A 435 -37.20 -22.46 44.39
CA LYS A 435 -37.99 -21.68 45.35
C LYS A 435 -39.06 -22.54 46.06
N ASP A 436 -38.66 -23.20 47.15
CA ASP A 436 -39.56 -23.47 48.29
C ASP A 436 -38.77 -23.84 49.57
N PRO A 437 -38.98 -23.17 50.72
CA PRO A 437 -38.25 -23.47 51.97
C PRO A 437 -39.15 -24.05 53.09
N LYS A 438 -38.83 -25.25 53.62
CA LYS A 438 -39.24 -25.72 54.98
C LYS A 438 -38.67 -27.10 55.39
N LEU A 439 -38.42 -27.26 56.70
CA LEU A 439 -38.18 -28.51 57.49
C LEU A 439 -36.92 -29.32 57.08
N VAL A 440 -35.81 -29.41 57.82
CA VAL A 440 -35.54 -29.59 59.28
C VAL A 440 -36.04 -30.95 59.83
N VAL A 441 -35.11 -31.76 60.38
CA VAL A 441 -35.17 -32.54 61.66
C VAL A 441 -34.39 -33.90 61.64
N ILE A 442 -33.15 -33.88 62.18
CA ILE A 442 -32.59 -34.76 63.26
C ILE A 442 -32.31 -36.29 63.07
N SER A 443 -31.04 -36.68 63.38
CA SER A 443 -30.54 -37.98 63.93
C SER A 443 -30.43 -39.24 63.01
N LYS A 444 -29.51 -40.20 63.22
CA LYS A 444 -28.42 -40.37 64.23
C LYS A 444 -27.33 -41.37 63.79
N ASP A 445 -26.23 -41.38 64.56
CA ASP A 445 -25.24 -42.47 64.76
C ASP A 445 -24.39 -42.91 63.54
N LYS A 446 -23.10 -42.55 63.49
CA LYS A 446 -21.91 -43.18 64.15
C LYS A 446 -21.33 -44.37 63.35
N SER A 447 -20.12 -44.19 62.83
CA SER A 447 -18.90 -44.48 63.61
C SER A 447 -17.60 -44.19 62.85
N MET A 448 -16.65 -43.54 63.53
CA MET A 448 -15.18 -43.73 63.42
C MET A 448 -14.51 -43.33 62.08
N SER A 449 -13.71 -42.26 61.96
CA SER A 449 -12.50 -41.78 62.70
C SER A 449 -11.26 -41.95 61.80
N ASN A 450 -10.31 -41.03 61.62
CA ASN A 450 -9.95 -39.75 62.27
C ASN A 450 -9.49 -38.79 61.15
N THR A 451 -9.76 -37.48 61.15
CA THR A 451 -9.02 -36.39 61.85
C THR A 451 -7.48 -36.47 61.71
N SER A 452 -6.73 -35.38 61.51
CA SER A 452 -7.06 -33.97 61.81
C SER A 452 -6.20 -32.96 61.01
N LEU A 453 -6.79 -31.78 60.75
CA LEU A 453 -6.26 -30.41 61.00
C LEU A 453 -4.77 -30.09 60.68
N ASN A 454 -4.45 -29.16 59.77
CA ASN A 454 -4.61 -27.69 59.85
C ASN A 454 -3.47 -27.00 60.65
N SER A 455 -2.58 -26.25 59.97
CA SER A 455 -2.06 -24.93 60.39
C SER A 455 -0.85 -24.46 59.54
N ASN A 456 -0.93 -23.23 59.01
CA ASN A 456 0.02 -22.10 58.99
C ASN A 456 1.56 -22.29 59.15
N ALA A 457 2.27 -21.24 58.70
CA ALA A 457 3.71 -20.91 58.87
C ALA A 457 4.67 -21.61 57.87
N SER A 458 5.76 -20.99 57.38
CA SER A 458 6.28 -19.60 57.47
C SER A 458 7.17 -19.32 56.26
N LEU A 459 7.44 -18.03 55.98
CA LEU A 459 8.57 -17.62 55.14
C LEU A 459 9.94 -17.83 55.83
N ASP A 460 10.99 -17.64 55.02
CA ASP A 460 12.42 -17.42 55.33
C ASP A 460 13.26 -18.59 55.88
N SER A 461 14.26 -19.01 55.08
CA SER A 461 15.57 -18.37 55.23
C SER A 461 16.49 -18.50 54.01
N LEU A 462 17.24 -17.42 53.80
CA LEU A 462 18.29 -17.15 52.82
C LEU A 462 19.46 -18.16 52.86
N GLN A 463 20.13 -18.42 51.73
CA GLN A 463 21.41 -17.75 51.39
C GLN A 463 22.04 -18.22 50.07
N PHE A 464 22.23 -17.25 49.16
CA PHE A 464 23.49 -16.89 48.50
C PHE A 464 24.61 -17.96 48.40
N ASP A 465 25.01 -18.34 47.17
CA ASP A 465 26.34 -17.92 46.70
C ASP A 465 26.51 -18.00 45.16
N TYR A 466 27.44 -17.19 44.65
CA TYR A 466 27.74 -17.02 43.22
C TYR A 466 29.18 -17.47 42.93
N SER A 467 29.38 -18.38 41.96
CA SER A 467 30.65 -18.41 41.22
C SER A 467 30.53 -19.08 39.85
N VAL A 468 31.30 -18.55 38.91
CA VAL A 468 31.42 -18.98 37.51
C VAL A 468 32.69 -19.80 37.35
N THR A 469 32.63 -20.93 36.65
CA THR A 469 33.74 -21.37 35.77
C THR A 469 33.28 -22.27 34.63
N ASP A 470 33.92 -22.06 33.49
CA ASP A 470 33.85 -22.82 32.24
C ASP A 470 34.28 -24.29 32.41
N THR A 471 33.58 -25.25 31.79
CA THR A 471 34.21 -26.30 30.95
C THR A 471 33.24 -27.21 30.21
N SER A 472 33.29 -27.12 28.88
CA SER A 472 33.37 -28.23 27.90
C SER A 472 32.90 -29.66 28.27
N LEU A 473 32.07 -30.17 27.34
CA LEU A 473 32.11 -31.51 26.73
C LEU A 473 31.39 -32.73 27.38
N LYS A 474 30.61 -33.35 26.49
CA LYS A 474 30.27 -34.79 26.33
C LYS A 474 29.08 -35.38 27.10
N LYS A 475 28.04 -35.61 26.27
CA LYS A 475 27.08 -36.73 26.32
C LYS A 475 27.63 -38.00 27.00
N SER A 476 26.77 -38.66 27.77
CA SER A 476 26.67 -40.11 27.82
C SER A 476 25.21 -40.53 27.58
N HIS A 477 25.02 -41.65 26.87
CA HIS A 477 23.72 -42.16 26.45
C HIS A 477 23.19 -43.23 27.42
N SER A 478 21.86 -43.32 27.50
CA SER A 478 21.11 -44.58 27.69
C SER A 478 19.79 -44.41 26.93
N ASN A 479 19.63 -44.91 25.71
CA ASN A 479 19.43 -46.32 25.32
C ASN A 479 18.32 -47.03 26.11
N LEU A 480 17.16 -47.15 25.47
CA LEU A 480 16.37 -48.38 25.22
C LEU A 480 15.17 -47.94 24.33
N ASP A 481 14.67 -48.69 23.35
CA ASP A 481 15.25 -49.75 22.51
C ASP A 481 14.24 -50.07 21.38
N ILE A 482 14.70 -50.61 20.25
CA ILE A 482 14.03 -51.71 19.48
C ILE A 482 12.59 -51.46 18.94
N ASN A 483 12.26 -51.60 17.65
CA ASN A 483 13.02 -52.17 16.52
C ASN A 483 12.36 -51.91 15.16
N LEU A 484 13.21 -51.80 14.10
CA LEU A 484 13.15 -52.48 12.78
C LEU A 484 11.84 -52.44 11.94
N LEU A 485 11.81 -52.38 10.61
CA LEU A 485 12.76 -52.53 9.47
C LEU A 485 12.08 -51.86 8.23
N SER A 486 12.69 -51.61 7.07
CA SER A 486 14.00 -52.00 6.55
C SER A 486 14.49 -51.04 5.45
N ASP A 487 15.75 -50.67 5.58
CA ASP A 487 16.80 -50.78 4.56
C ASP A 487 16.90 -49.72 3.44
N GLN A 488 18.01 -48.95 3.31
CA GLN A 488 19.47 -49.29 3.22
C GLN A 488 19.89 -49.54 1.73
N ASP A 489 21.09 -49.17 1.24
CA ASP A 489 22.31 -48.80 1.99
C ASP A 489 23.43 -48.10 1.17
N TYR A 490 24.38 -47.44 1.90
CA TYR A 490 25.87 -47.39 1.72
C TYR A 490 26.54 -46.97 0.38
N PHE A 491 27.81 -46.54 0.24
CA PHE A 491 28.96 -46.06 1.08
C PHE A 491 30.05 -45.52 0.10
N ASP A 492 31.18 -44.85 0.42
CA ASP A 492 31.76 -44.27 1.65
C ASP A 492 32.74 -43.11 1.27
N SER A 493 33.29 -42.47 2.29
CA SER A 493 34.43 -41.56 2.41
C SER A 493 35.78 -42.10 1.90
N SER A 494 36.74 -41.21 1.57
CA SER A 494 37.90 -40.91 2.46
C SER A 494 39.07 -40.20 1.74
N LEU A 495 39.93 -39.55 2.53
CA LEU A 495 41.09 -38.75 2.15
C LEU A 495 42.36 -39.58 1.84
N HIS A 496 43.24 -39.07 0.97
CA HIS A 496 44.62 -38.73 1.36
C HIS A 496 45.33 -37.83 0.32
N GLU A 497 46.41 -37.18 0.76
CA GLU A 497 47.22 -36.20 0.01
C GLU A 497 48.07 -36.83 -1.11
N THR A 498 48.38 -36.05 -2.17
CA THR A 498 49.75 -35.51 -2.41
C THR A 498 49.84 -34.70 -3.72
N LYS A 499 50.91 -33.91 -3.85
CA LYS A 499 51.16 -32.96 -4.96
C LYS A 499 51.56 -33.68 -6.27
N SER A 500 51.07 -33.20 -7.42
CA SER A 500 51.95 -32.67 -8.49
C SER A 500 51.14 -31.96 -9.59
N LEU A 501 51.76 -30.96 -10.23
CA LEU A 501 51.25 -30.31 -11.44
C LEU A 501 51.57 -31.17 -12.67
N THR A 502 50.60 -31.42 -13.56
CA THR A 502 50.71 -31.23 -15.04
C THR A 502 49.43 -31.66 -15.76
N GLU A 503 49.30 -31.19 -17.01
CA GLU A 503 48.34 -31.59 -18.05
C GLU A 503 46.87 -31.17 -17.91
N MET A 504 46.40 -30.46 -18.95
CA MET A 504 44.99 -30.18 -19.19
C MET A 504 44.38 -31.33 -20.00
N ASP A 505 43.23 -31.84 -19.59
CA ASP A 505 42.16 -32.22 -20.50
C ASP A 505 40.85 -32.51 -19.74
N ASN A 506 39.73 -32.51 -20.47
CA ASN A 506 38.35 -32.85 -20.05
C ASN A 506 37.51 -31.75 -19.34
N LEU A 507 36.81 -30.95 -20.15
CA LEU A 507 35.65 -30.16 -19.72
C LEU A 507 34.46 -31.09 -19.40
N THR A 508 34.05 -31.13 -18.13
CA THR A 508 32.78 -31.72 -17.69
C THR A 508 31.92 -30.64 -17.02
N VAL A 509 30.73 -30.35 -17.56
CA VAL A 509 29.81 -29.36 -17.01
C VAL A 509 28.66 -30.08 -16.30
N ARG A 510 28.48 -29.85 -14.99
CA ARG A 510 27.33 -30.32 -14.20
C ARG A 510 26.31 -29.19 -14.05
N ILE A 511 25.01 -29.50 -14.14
CA ILE A 511 23.93 -28.51 -13.94
C ILE A 511 22.91 -28.93 -12.86
N SER A 512 22.60 -30.22 -12.67
CA SER A 512 21.76 -30.74 -11.56
C SER A 512 21.76 -32.30 -11.49
N PRO A 513 21.22 -32.94 -10.42
CA PRO A 513 21.62 -34.31 -10.04
C PRO A 513 21.18 -35.50 -10.89
N GLU A 514 20.13 -35.41 -11.73
CA GLU A 514 19.42 -36.62 -12.20
C GLU A 514 19.52 -37.00 -13.69
N LYS A 515 20.33 -36.32 -14.52
CA LYS A 515 20.58 -36.79 -15.91
C LYS A 515 22.03 -36.64 -16.35
N VAL A 516 22.64 -37.74 -16.79
CA VAL A 516 23.93 -37.79 -17.49
C VAL A 516 23.67 -38.02 -18.98
N ILE A 517 24.13 -37.11 -19.83
CA ILE A 517 24.21 -37.33 -21.28
C ILE A 517 25.67 -37.65 -21.61
N GLN A 518 25.95 -38.89 -22.03
CA GLN A 518 27.23 -39.21 -22.66
C GLN A 518 27.22 -38.73 -24.11
N VAL A 519 28.10 -37.80 -24.45
CA VAL A 519 28.41 -37.49 -25.85
C VAL A 519 29.38 -38.56 -26.35
N PRO A 520 29.09 -39.25 -27.48
CA PRO A 520 30.03 -40.21 -28.05
C PRO A 520 31.32 -39.51 -28.50
N LEU A 521 32.47 -40.03 -28.07
CA LEU A 521 33.77 -39.64 -28.62
C LEU A 521 33.84 -40.02 -30.10
N LEU A 522 34.39 -39.12 -30.92
CA LEU A 522 34.68 -39.41 -32.33
C LEU A 522 35.70 -40.55 -32.41
N ASN A 523 35.38 -41.59 -33.18
CA ASN A 523 36.29 -42.73 -33.36
C ASN A 523 37.56 -42.30 -34.12
N GLU A 524 38.64 -43.06 -33.96
CA GLU A 524 39.95 -42.77 -34.55
C GLU A 524 39.90 -42.56 -36.08
N ALA A 525 38.97 -43.23 -36.78
CA ALA A 525 38.71 -43.03 -38.21
C ALA A 525 38.17 -41.63 -38.56
N GLN A 526 37.40 -41.00 -37.66
CA GLN A 526 36.85 -39.66 -37.85
C GLN A 526 37.90 -38.57 -37.57
N MET A 527 38.85 -38.83 -36.66
CA MET A 527 40.00 -37.95 -36.45
C MET A 527 40.95 -37.93 -37.65
N ARG A 528 41.21 -39.10 -38.30
CA ARG A 528 42.02 -39.17 -39.53
C ARG A 528 41.38 -38.43 -40.71
N ALA A 529 40.05 -38.51 -40.84
CA ALA A 529 39.30 -37.81 -41.89
C ALA A 529 39.39 -36.26 -41.81
N ILE A 530 39.84 -35.70 -40.68
CA ILE A 530 40.02 -34.26 -40.46
C ILE A 530 41.50 -33.84 -40.62
N THR A 531 42.45 -34.76 -40.46
CA THR A 531 43.90 -34.48 -40.50
C THR A 531 44.61 -34.89 -41.78
N ASP A 532 44.05 -35.77 -42.62
CA ASP A 532 44.67 -36.12 -43.89
C ASP A 532 44.63 -34.95 -44.90
N PRO A 533 45.76 -34.59 -45.53
CA PRO A 533 45.78 -33.55 -46.56
C PRO A 533 45.06 -34.04 -47.82
N THR A 534 44.02 -33.32 -48.24
CA THR A 534 43.37 -33.53 -49.54
C THR A 534 44.39 -33.46 -50.69
N PRO A 535 44.16 -34.15 -51.84
CA PRO A 535 45.10 -34.16 -52.98
C PRO A 535 45.50 -32.76 -53.47
N ASP A 536 44.59 -31.79 -53.41
CA ASP A 536 44.85 -30.39 -53.76
C ASP A 536 45.85 -29.70 -52.80
N SER A 537 45.94 -30.15 -51.55
CA SER A 537 46.93 -29.68 -50.57
C SER A 537 48.34 -30.17 -50.93
N GLU A 538 48.50 -31.43 -51.34
CA GLU A 538 49.78 -31.96 -51.80
C GLU A 538 50.26 -31.29 -53.09
N VAL A 539 49.36 -31.08 -54.06
CA VAL A 539 49.70 -30.38 -55.32
C VAL A 539 50.13 -28.94 -55.04
N ARG A 540 49.41 -28.22 -54.17
CA ARG A 540 49.78 -26.87 -53.74
C ARG A 540 51.12 -26.82 -53.02
N ASN A 541 51.40 -27.79 -52.14
CA ASN A 541 52.67 -27.88 -51.42
C ASN A 541 53.85 -28.27 -52.33
N ARG A 542 53.64 -29.14 -53.33
CA ARG A 542 54.67 -29.43 -54.36
C ARG A 542 54.99 -28.19 -55.20
N LEU A 543 53.98 -27.45 -55.67
CA LEU A 543 54.18 -26.18 -56.39
C LEU A 543 54.93 -25.13 -55.56
N LEU A 544 54.58 -25.00 -54.27
CA LEU A 544 55.26 -24.06 -53.35
C LEU A 544 56.69 -24.51 -52.98
N ALA A 545 56.98 -25.81 -52.99
CA ALA A 545 58.34 -26.33 -52.81
C ALA A 545 59.23 -26.03 -54.02
N THR A 546 58.71 -26.21 -55.25
CA THR A 546 59.44 -25.91 -56.49
C THR A 546 59.76 -24.41 -56.63
N ALA A 547 58.94 -23.53 -56.05
CA ALA A 547 59.13 -22.07 -56.13
C ALA A 547 60.16 -21.49 -55.13
N LYS A 548 60.75 -22.28 -54.22
CA LYS A 548 61.61 -21.77 -53.12
C LYS A 548 63.09 -22.12 -53.18
N SER A 549 63.56 -22.90 -54.16
CA SER A 549 65.00 -23.07 -54.42
C SER A 549 65.54 -21.95 -55.31
N LYS A 550 66.44 -21.11 -54.77
CA LYS A 550 67.05 -20.00 -55.52
C LYS A 550 68.11 -20.45 -56.51
N THR A 551 68.08 -19.81 -57.69
CA THR A 551 69.21 -19.47 -58.58
C THR A 551 70.14 -20.59 -59.05
N ASN A 552 70.14 -20.84 -60.36
CA ASN A 552 71.40 -21.13 -61.06
C ASN A 552 71.46 -20.35 -62.37
N THR A 553 72.50 -19.52 -62.51
CA THR A 553 72.75 -18.68 -63.67
C THR A 553 73.29 -19.54 -64.80
N ILE A 554 72.46 -19.93 -65.77
CA ILE A 554 72.93 -20.65 -66.96
C ILE A 554 73.22 -19.62 -68.06
N SER A 555 74.50 -19.37 -68.29
CA SER A 555 74.97 -18.72 -69.52
C SER A 555 74.75 -19.69 -70.69
N LEU A 556 73.92 -19.31 -71.66
CA LEU A 556 73.82 -20.00 -72.95
C LEU A 556 74.34 -19.08 -74.05
N GLU A 557 75.66 -19.07 -74.17
CA GLU A 557 76.38 -18.45 -75.27
C GLU A 557 76.18 -19.27 -76.56
N GLY A 558 76.10 -18.55 -77.69
CA GLY A 558 75.53 -19.00 -78.97
C GLY A 558 75.75 -20.44 -79.45
N ARG A 559 74.65 -21.05 -79.91
CA ARG A 559 74.62 -21.70 -81.22
C ARG A 559 73.19 -21.80 -81.79
N ARG A 560 73.02 -21.34 -83.02
CA ARG A 560 71.76 -21.41 -83.77
C ARG A 560 71.73 -22.71 -84.58
N LEU A 561 70.73 -23.55 -84.36
CA LEU A 561 70.57 -24.87 -85.01
C LEU A 561 69.52 -24.88 -86.13
N VAL A 562 69.11 -23.70 -86.62
CA VAL A 562 68.11 -23.51 -87.67
C VAL A 562 68.53 -22.34 -88.56
N SER A 563 68.23 -22.40 -89.86
CA SER A 563 68.58 -21.35 -90.82
C SER A 563 67.82 -20.03 -90.56
N ASP A 564 68.25 -18.94 -91.20
CA ASP A 564 67.56 -17.64 -91.08
C ASP A 564 66.07 -17.69 -91.43
N LYS A 565 65.69 -18.49 -92.43
CA LYS A 565 64.28 -18.68 -92.81
C LYS A 565 63.51 -19.50 -91.77
N GLU A 566 64.09 -20.59 -91.27
CA GLU A 566 63.42 -21.45 -90.31
C GLU A 566 63.26 -20.76 -88.95
N TRP A 567 64.27 -19.99 -88.52
CA TRP A 567 64.17 -19.17 -87.31
C TRP A 567 63.11 -18.07 -87.44
N ALA A 568 63.03 -17.40 -88.60
CA ALA A 568 61.98 -16.41 -88.86
C ALA A 568 60.58 -17.04 -88.90
N LEU A 569 60.42 -18.22 -89.51
CA LEU A 569 59.16 -18.98 -89.51
C LEU A 569 58.78 -19.44 -88.10
N VAL A 570 59.72 -19.96 -87.31
CA VAL A 570 59.48 -20.36 -85.92
C VAL A 570 59.15 -19.15 -85.04
N GLN A 571 59.79 -18.00 -85.26
CA GLN A 571 59.42 -16.76 -84.57
C GLN A 571 58.03 -16.24 -84.98
N GLU A 572 57.66 -16.35 -86.25
CA GLU A 572 56.36 -15.91 -86.76
C GLU A 572 55.23 -16.88 -86.35
N GLU A 573 55.48 -18.18 -86.30
CA GLU A 573 54.56 -19.15 -85.70
C GLU A 573 54.47 -19.00 -84.18
N LEU A 574 55.57 -18.72 -83.48
CA LEU A 574 55.52 -18.36 -82.05
C LEU A 574 54.75 -17.05 -81.81
N ARG A 575 54.90 -16.04 -82.68
CA ARG A 575 54.13 -14.79 -82.62
C ARG A 575 52.64 -15.06 -82.85
N THR A 576 52.31 -15.83 -83.89
CA THR A 576 50.94 -16.20 -84.25
C THR A 576 50.29 -17.11 -83.19
N ALA A 577 51.05 -18.04 -82.61
CA ALA A 577 50.60 -18.89 -81.50
C ALA A 577 50.42 -18.06 -80.22
N ARG A 578 51.30 -17.10 -79.94
CA ARG A 578 51.16 -16.17 -78.81
C ARG A 578 49.99 -15.20 -78.97
N GLU A 579 49.66 -14.78 -80.20
CA GLU A 579 48.46 -13.99 -80.50
C GLU A 579 47.17 -14.80 -80.41
N LYS A 580 47.22 -16.12 -80.65
CA LYS A 580 46.08 -17.04 -80.50
C LYS A 580 45.89 -17.53 -79.06
N LEU A 581 46.97 -17.77 -78.32
CA LEU A 581 46.97 -18.23 -76.91
C LEU A 581 46.96 -17.07 -75.89
N GLY A 582 47.24 -15.84 -76.33
CA GLY A 582 47.27 -14.64 -75.49
C GLY A 582 45.93 -13.94 -75.32
N ARG A 583 44.84 -14.47 -75.91
CA ARG A 583 43.49 -14.01 -75.58
C ARG A 583 43.04 -14.69 -74.28
N PRO A 584 42.75 -13.94 -73.20
CA PRO A 584 42.19 -14.56 -72.01
C PRO A 584 40.86 -15.21 -72.38
N CYS A 585 40.68 -16.47 -71.99
CA CYS A 585 39.46 -17.20 -72.33
C CYS A 585 38.28 -16.56 -71.61
N ASP A 586 37.33 -15.98 -72.35
CA ASP A 586 36.16 -15.29 -71.77
C ASP A 586 35.35 -16.19 -70.83
N MET A 587 35.30 -17.50 -71.11
CA MET A 587 34.69 -18.48 -70.22
C MET A 587 35.48 -18.67 -68.91
N CYS A 588 36.82 -18.69 -68.96
CA CYS A 588 37.65 -18.78 -67.76
C CYS A 588 37.55 -17.50 -66.92
N ASN A 589 37.56 -16.32 -67.55
CA ASN A 589 37.33 -15.04 -66.87
C ASN A 589 35.94 -15.01 -66.20
N ASN A 590 34.91 -15.54 -66.87
CA ASN A 590 33.56 -15.62 -66.32
C ASN A 590 33.49 -16.58 -65.12
N TYR A 591 34.10 -17.78 -65.22
CA TYR A 591 34.17 -18.71 -64.08
C TYR A 591 35.04 -18.18 -62.93
N GLU A 592 36.12 -17.43 -63.21
CA GLU A 592 36.93 -16.76 -62.18
C GLU A 592 36.14 -15.65 -61.48
N ALA A 593 35.39 -14.83 -62.23
CA ALA A 593 34.50 -13.82 -61.67
C ALA A 593 33.35 -14.43 -60.86
N GLN A 594 32.75 -15.54 -61.32
CA GLN A 594 31.75 -16.29 -60.56
C GLN A 594 32.34 -16.91 -59.28
N LEU A 595 33.57 -17.45 -59.35
CA LEU A 595 34.26 -18.01 -58.19
C LEU A 595 34.61 -16.92 -57.17
N GLN A 596 35.08 -15.76 -57.61
CA GLN A 596 35.29 -14.58 -56.75
C GLN A 596 33.98 -14.11 -56.11
N LEU A 597 32.88 -14.05 -56.86
CA LEU A 597 31.55 -13.70 -56.34
C LEU A 597 31.09 -14.68 -55.25
N VAL A 598 31.26 -15.99 -55.47
CA VAL A 598 30.91 -17.03 -54.48
C VAL A 598 31.84 -16.95 -53.25
N GLN A 599 33.14 -16.71 -53.43
CA GLN A 599 34.08 -16.53 -52.32
C GLN A 599 33.77 -15.28 -51.50
N ASP A 600 33.41 -14.16 -52.14
CA ASP A 600 33.05 -12.93 -51.43
C ASP A 600 31.68 -13.01 -50.77
N ASN A 601 30.71 -13.73 -51.36
CA ASN A 601 29.45 -14.03 -50.69
C ASN A 601 29.67 -14.96 -49.49
N SER A 602 30.48 -16.01 -49.61
CA SER A 602 30.84 -16.89 -48.49
C SER A 602 31.57 -16.13 -47.38
N ARG A 603 32.47 -15.18 -47.71
CA ARG A 603 33.10 -14.28 -46.74
C ARG A 603 32.09 -13.36 -46.04
N LYS A 604 31.11 -12.81 -46.76
CA LYS A 604 30.04 -11.98 -46.17
C LYS A 604 29.14 -12.79 -45.25
N GLU A 605 28.72 -13.99 -45.67
CA GLU A 605 27.94 -14.91 -44.84
C GLU A 605 28.71 -15.34 -43.60
N GLN A 606 30.00 -15.67 -43.72
CA GLN A 606 30.84 -16.04 -42.58
C GLN A 606 31.09 -14.85 -41.63
N ALA A 607 31.18 -13.62 -42.14
CA ALA A 607 31.24 -12.41 -41.33
C ALA A 607 29.91 -12.14 -40.60
N SER A 608 28.78 -12.32 -41.29
CA SER A 608 27.43 -12.20 -40.72
C SER A 608 27.16 -13.25 -39.64
N TYR A 609 27.51 -14.52 -39.88
CA TYR A 609 27.45 -15.59 -38.88
C TYR A 609 28.28 -15.24 -37.64
N ARG A 610 29.52 -14.75 -37.82
CA ARG A 610 30.36 -14.29 -36.69
C ARG A 610 29.82 -13.05 -35.99
N ALA A 611 28.99 -12.22 -36.63
CA ALA A 611 28.31 -11.12 -35.97
C ALA A 611 27.18 -11.65 -35.08
N LEU A 612 26.28 -12.47 -35.65
CA LEU A 612 25.18 -13.13 -34.93
C LEU A 612 25.67 -14.02 -33.78
N GLU A 613 26.81 -14.70 -33.94
CA GLU A 613 27.41 -15.52 -32.87
C GLU A 613 27.93 -14.67 -31.70
N ARG A 614 28.40 -13.44 -31.95
CA ARG A 614 28.78 -12.50 -30.88
C ARG A 614 27.56 -11.90 -30.20
N GLU A 615 26.56 -11.53 -30.98
CA GLU A 615 25.28 -10.99 -30.50
C GLU A 615 24.57 -12.01 -29.59
N SER A 616 24.43 -13.26 -30.03
CA SER A 616 23.87 -14.35 -29.21
C SER A 616 24.71 -14.66 -27.95
N LYS A 617 26.02 -14.44 -27.96
CA LYS A 617 26.87 -14.56 -26.76
C LYS A 617 26.65 -13.38 -25.79
N ALA A 618 26.47 -12.17 -26.30
CA ALA A 618 26.13 -11.00 -25.49
C ALA A 618 24.75 -11.16 -24.85
N GLU A 619 23.73 -11.54 -25.61
CA GLU A 619 22.38 -11.82 -25.10
C GLU A 619 22.38 -12.88 -24.00
N LYS A 620 23.13 -13.97 -24.17
CA LYS A 620 23.29 -15.01 -23.13
C LYS A 620 23.90 -14.45 -21.84
N GLN A 621 24.94 -13.62 -21.95
CA GLN A 621 25.53 -12.94 -20.79
C GLN A 621 24.53 -12.01 -20.11
N THR A 622 23.75 -11.24 -20.86
CA THR A 622 22.66 -10.39 -20.32
C THR A 622 21.61 -11.22 -19.59
N ILE A 623 21.15 -12.32 -20.18
CA ILE A 623 20.17 -13.24 -19.58
C ILE A 623 20.73 -13.86 -18.29
N ASP A 624 22.00 -14.28 -18.27
CA ASP A 624 22.59 -14.89 -17.07
C ASP A 624 22.83 -13.85 -15.96
N SER A 625 23.16 -12.59 -16.28
CA SER A 625 23.14 -11.47 -15.33
C SER A 625 21.73 -11.18 -14.79
N GLN A 626 20.71 -11.19 -15.64
CA GLN A 626 19.31 -11.01 -15.22
C GLN A 626 18.83 -12.13 -14.29
N LYS A 627 19.14 -13.40 -14.61
CA LYS A 627 18.85 -14.54 -13.71
C LYS A 627 19.51 -14.38 -12.35
N LYS A 628 20.78 -13.98 -12.31
CA LYS A 628 21.50 -13.76 -11.04
C LYS A 628 20.83 -12.67 -10.20
N TYR A 629 20.46 -11.56 -10.83
CA TYR A 629 19.74 -10.47 -10.17
C TYR A 629 18.35 -10.90 -9.67
N ILE A 630 17.61 -11.71 -10.44
CA ILE A 630 16.34 -12.29 -10.00
C ILE A 630 16.53 -13.20 -8.79
N CYS A 631 17.56 -14.08 -8.78
CA CYS A 631 17.86 -14.90 -7.60
C CYS A 631 18.19 -14.06 -6.36
N GLU A 632 18.99 -13.00 -6.52
CA GLU A 632 19.35 -12.07 -5.43
C GLU A 632 18.11 -11.33 -4.88
N LEU A 633 17.18 -10.93 -5.76
CA LEU A 633 15.89 -10.36 -5.35
C LEU A 633 14.98 -11.38 -4.65
N GLU A 634 14.87 -12.61 -5.18
CA GLU A 634 14.09 -13.68 -4.55
C GLU A 634 14.62 -14.02 -3.15
N GLU A 635 15.94 -14.08 -2.98
CA GLU A 635 16.58 -14.34 -1.67
C GLU A 635 16.35 -13.17 -0.70
N SER A 636 16.47 -11.92 -1.17
CA SER A 636 16.14 -10.73 -0.37
C SER A 636 14.68 -10.69 0.07
N LEU A 637 13.74 -11.01 -0.83
CA LEU A 637 12.31 -11.07 -0.53
C LEU A 637 11.97 -12.20 0.45
N ARG A 638 12.56 -13.39 0.29
CA ARG A 638 12.41 -14.49 1.26
C ARG A 638 12.94 -14.11 2.64
N LYS A 639 14.08 -13.41 2.69
CA LYS A 639 14.65 -12.93 3.95
C LYS A 639 13.72 -11.92 4.63
N ALA A 640 13.25 -10.90 3.91
CA ALA A 640 12.32 -9.91 4.44
C ALA A 640 10.98 -10.54 4.90
N ALA A 641 10.48 -11.55 4.18
CA ALA A 641 9.29 -12.31 4.59
C ALA A 641 9.53 -13.12 5.88
N SER A 642 10.72 -13.70 6.06
CA SER A 642 11.10 -14.39 7.30
C SER A 642 11.19 -13.42 8.48
N GLU A 643 11.88 -12.29 8.30
CA GLU A 643 12.03 -11.24 9.33
C GLU A 643 10.66 -10.69 9.74
N SER A 644 9.77 -10.37 8.78
CA SER A 644 8.41 -9.93 9.06
C SER A 644 7.57 -11.00 9.77
N SER A 645 7.72 -12.28 9.41
CA SER A 645 7.04 -13.39 10.09
C SER A 645 7.49 -13.57 11.54
N GLU A 646 8.78 -13.34 11.84
CA GLU A 646 9.32 -13.37 13.19
C GLU A 646 8.80 -12.19 14.03
N GLU A 647 8.75 -10.98 13.46
CA GLU A 647 8.17 -9.79 14.09
C GLU A 647 6.67 -9.98 14.42
N VAL A 648 5.88 -10.47 13.46
CA VAL A 648 4.45 -10.76 13.65
C VAL A 648 4.25 -11.81 14.75
N SER A 649 5.09 -12.85 14.78
CA SER A 649 5.07 -13.85 15.86
C SER A 649 5.35 -13.24 17.24
N ALA A 650 6.36 -12.36 17.33
CA ALA A 650 6.71 -11.67 18.58
C ALA A 650 5.65 -10.65 19.05
N VAL A 651 4.91 -10.02 18.13
CA VAL A 651 3.76 -9.18 18.47
C VAL A 651 2.57 -10.02 18.94
N LEU A 652 2.33 -11.18 18.31
CA LEU A 652 1.27 -12.11 18.71
C LEU A 652 1.51 -12.72 20.09
N THR A 653 2.75 -13.06 20.46
CA THR A 653 3.06 -13.54 21.82
C THR A 653 2.83 -12.46 22.87
N LYS A 654 3.36 -11.25 22.65
CA LYS A 654 3.11 -10.09 23.54
C LYS A 654 1.63 -9.76 23.69
N THR A 655 0.85 -9.87 22.61
CA THR A 655 -0.60 -9.64 22.66
C THR A 655 -1.29 -10.65 23.58
N LYS A 656 -0.94 -11.94 23.49
CA LYS A 656 -1.46 -13.00 24.38
C LYS A 656 -1.04 -12.80 25.84
N GLU A 657 0.18 -12.32 26.09
CA GLU A 657 0.65 -11.96 27.43
C GLU A 657 -0.17 -10.80 28.03
N CYS A 658 -0.42 -9.75 27.24
CA CYS A 658 -1.29 -8.63 27.63
C CYS A 658 -2.75 -9.07 27.87
N GLU A 659 -3.31 -9.94 27.03
CA GLU A 659 -4.65 -10.50 27.22
C GLU A 659 -4.76 -11.28 28.55
N LYS A 660 -3.77 -12.12 28.85
CA LYS A 660 -3.68 -12.86 30.12
C LYS A 660 -3.58 -11.91 31.32
N TYR A 661 -2.75 -10.88 31.24
CA TYR A 661 -2.61 -9.88 32.30
C TYR A 661 -3.90 -9.09 32.55
N ILE A 662 -4.63 -8.71 31.47
CA ILE A 662 -5.96 -8.07 31.58
C ILE A 662 -6.97 -9.03 32.22
N GLN A 663 -6.91 -10.33 31.93
CA GLN A 663 -7.78 -11.32 32.54
C GLN A 663 -7.50 -11.50 34.04
N GLU A 664 -6.23 -11.52 34.44
CA GLU A 664 -5.80 -11.56 35.85
C GLU A 664 -6.25 -10.30 36.62
N LEU A 665 -6.08 -9.11 36.04
CA LEU A 665 -6.57 -7.84 36.62
C LEU A 665 -8.09 -7.80 36.78
N LYS A 666 -8.85 -8.31 35.79
CA LYS A 666 -10.31 -8.44 35.89
C LYS A 666 -10.71 -9.38 37.03
N GLN A 667 -9.99 -10.49 37.20
CA GLN A 667 -10.28 -11.43 38.29
C GLN A 667 -10.01 -10.82 39.67
N GLN A 668 -8.90 -10.08 39.84
CA GLN A 668 -8.58 -9.35 41.08
C GLN A 668 -9.59 -8.22 41.36
N THR A 669 -10.05 -7.51 40.32
CA THR A 669 -11.06 -6.46 40.48
C THR A 669 -12.39 -7.06 40.96
N ASN A 670 -12.79 -8.21 40.42
CA ASN A 670 -14.01 -8.91 40.85
C ASN A 670 -13.90 -9.46 42.28
N SER A 671 -12.75 -10.00 42.69
CA SER A 671 -12.58 -10.50 44.07
C SER A 671 -12.62 -9.36 45.10
N THR A 672 -11.89 -8.28 44.84
CA THR A 672 -11.89 -7.10 45.72
C THR A 672 -13.26 -6.42 45.77
N GLN A 673 -14.04 -6.41 44.68
CA GLN A 673 -15.43 -5.92 44.68
C GLN A 673 -16.35 -6.79 45.56
N LEU A 674 -16.20 -8.12 45.51
CA LEU A 674 -16.94 -9.05 46.37
C LEU A 674 -16.59 -8.88 47.85
N GLU A 675 -15.30 -8.79 48.17
CA GLU A 675 -14.81 -8.50 49.53
C GLU A 675 -15.37 -7.17 50.06
N LEU A 676 -15.36 -6.10 49.24
CA LEU A 676 -15.94 -4.81 49.63
C LEU A 676 -17.46 -4.89 49.87
N GLN A 677 -18.19 -5.66 49.05
CA GLN A 677 -19.63 -5.88 49.23
C GLN A 677 -19.96 -6.69 50.49
N ASP A 678 -19.12 -7.65 50.86
CA ASP A 678 -19.29 -8.41 52.10
C ASP A 678 -18.99 -7.52 53.33
N SER A 679 -17.90 -6.76 53.33
CA SER A 679 -17.58 -5.79 54.39
C SER A 679 -18.67 -4.72 54.57
N LEU A 680 -19.21 -4.15 53.48
CA LEU A 680 -20.33 -3.21 53.55
C LEU A 680 -21.60 -3.86 54.12
N ARG A 681 -21.85 -5.14 53.83
CA ARG A 681 -23.00 -5.88 54.36
C ARG A 681 -22.87 -6.10 55.87
N ASP A 682 -21.68 -6.37 56.36
CA ASP A 682 -21.43 -6.62 57.78
C ASP A 682 -21.45 -5.32 58.60
N LEU A 683 -20.80 -4.25 58.12
CA LEU A 683 -20.93 -2.90 58.69
C LEU A 683 -22.39 -2.42 58.75
N THR A 684 -23.21 -2.77 57.75
CA THR A 684 -24.64 -2.43 57.75
C THR A 684 -25.39 -3.15 58.88
N LYS A 685 -25.10 -4.44 59.13
CA LYS A 685 -25.69 -5.21 60.25
C LYS A 685 -25.25 -4.66 61.61
N GLU A 686 -23.98 -4.30 61.75
CA GLU A 686 -23.44 -3.74 63.00
C GLU A 686 -24.09 -2.40 63.33
N ARG A 687 -24.20 -1.50 62.34
CA ARG A 687 -24.94 -0.24 62.46
C ARG A 687 -26.39 -0.47 62.89
N GLU A 688 -27.09 -1.42 62.27
CA GLU A 688 -28.46 -1.80 62.65
C GLU A 688 -28.56 -2.41 64.06
N GLY A 689 -27.51 -3.08 64.53
CA GLY A 689 -27.39 -3.59 65.91
C GLY A 689 -27.24 -2.45 66.91
N LEU A 690 -26.26 -1.57 66.69
CA LEU A 690 -26.00 -0.39 67.53
C LEU A 690 -27.21 0.53 67.63
N GLN A 691 -27.96 0.73 66.53
CA GLN A 691 -29.15 1.59 66.55
C GLN A 691 -30.33 0.99 67.34
N LYS A 692 -30.42 -0.34 67.45
CA LYS A 692 -31.37 -1.04 68.35
C LYS A 692 -30.94 -0.92 69.81
N GLU A 693 -29.65 -0.98 70.09
CA GLU A 693 -29.14 -0.82 71.46
C GLU A 693 -29.30 0.62 71.97
N LEU A 694 -29.00 1.61 71.11
CA LEU A 694 -29.22 3.03 71.41
C LEU A 694 -30.68 3.32 71.76
N THR A 695 -31.62 2.81 70.96
CA THR A 695 -33.06 2.99 71.23
C THR A 695 -33.49 2.31 72.53
N ARG A 696 -32.98 1.11 72.86
CA ARG A 696 -33.26 0.46 74.16
C ARG A 696 -32.74 1.29 75.34
N LEU A 697 -31.50 1.81 75.25
CA LEU A 697 -30.91 2.64 76.30
C LEU A 697 -31.66 3.97 76.48
N GLN A 698 -32.22 4.54 75.41
CA GLN A 698 -33.10 5.71 75.46
C GLN A 698 -34.36 5.42 76.31
N GLU A 699 -35.07 4.32 76.01
CA GLU A 699 -36.28 3.89 76.73
C GLU A 699 -36.01 3.58 78.21
N GLU A 700 -34.87 2.97 78.52
CA GLU A 700 -34.44 2.69 79.89
C GLU A 700 -34.19 3.99 80.69
N ASN A 701 -33.54 4.98 80.08
CA ASN A 701 -33.22 6.26 80.71
C ASN A 701 -34.49 7.08 81.00
N ASP A 702 -35.42 7.17 80.05
CA ASP A 702 -36.73 7.81 80.24
C ASP A 702 -37.52 7.14 81.39
N SER A 703 -37.46 5.80 81.48
CA SER A 703 -38.06 5.06 82.60
C SER A 703 -37.44 5.39 83.95
N LEU A 704 -36.12 5.60 84.00
CA LEU A 704 -35.40 5.95 85.22
C LEU A 704 -35.69 7.39 85.66
N GLN A 705 -35.72 8.36 84.74
CA GLN A 705 -36.10 9.74 85.06
C GLN A 705 -37.52 9.82 85.65
N ALA A 706 -38.49 9.10 85.05
CA ALA A 706 -39.86 9.04 85.56
C ALA A 706 -39.95 8.46 86.98
N LYS A 707 -39.13 7.44 87.31
CA LYS A 707 -39.04 6.86 88.66
C LYS A 707 -38.40 7.83 89.65
N HIS A 708 -37.31 8.51 89.28
CA HIS A 708 -36.64 9.50 90.13
C HIS A 708 -37.56 10.68 90.48
N SER A 709 -38.27 11.23 89.49
CA SER A 709 -39.26 12.30 89.68
C SER A 709 -40.33 11.90 90.70
N LYS A 710 -40.89 10.68 90.56
CA LYS A 710 -41.89 10.14 91.49
C LYS A 710 -41.37 9.96 92.91
N HIS A 711 -40.12 9.51 93.08
CA HIS A 711 -39.54 9.30 94.40
C HIS A 711 -39.19 10.62 95.10
N ALA A 712 -38.66 11.61 94.36
CA ALA A 712 -38.43 12.96 94.88
C ALA A 712 -39.74 13.60 95.39
N GLY A 713 -40.84 13.46 94.64
CA GLY A 713 -42.16 13.92 95.06
C GLY A 713 -42.76 13.20 96.28
N GLN A 714 -42.26 12.01 96.66
CA GLN A 714 -42.66 11.33 97.89
C GLN A 714 -41.92 11.91 99.11
N LEU A 715 -40.60 12.05 99.01
CA LEU A 715 -39.74 12.64 100.05
C LEU A 715 -40.14 14.08 100.42
N GLN A 716 -40.68 14.84 99.47
CA GLN A 716 -41.09 16.23 99.68
C GLN A 716 -42.43 16.39 100.44
N ASN A 717 -43.16 15.29 100.69
CA ASN A 717 -44.49 15.28 101.32
C ASN A 717 -44.53 14.57 102.69
N GLU A 718 -43.38 14.26 103.32
CA GLU A 718 -43.33 13.68 104.66
C GLU A 718 -43.29 14.75 105.77
N ASP A 719 -44.25 14.68 106.71
CA ASP A 719 -44.35 15.59 107.86
C ASP A 719 -43.36 15.24 108.97
N ILE A 720 -42.48 16.17 109.32
CA ILE A 720 -41.47 16.00 110.38
C ILE A 720 -42.10 16.20 111.77
N ASN A 721 -42.28 15.11 112.53
CA ASN A 721 -42.78 15.14 113.91
C ASN A 721 -41.65 14.85 114.92
N LEU A 722 -41.39 15.77 115.85
CA LEU A 722 -40.31 15.66 116.84
C LEU A 722 -40.86 15.23 118.23
N PRO A 723 -40.35 14.14 118.86
CA PRO A 723 -40.89 13.64 120.14
C PRO A 723 -40.66 14.56 121.35
N ASN A 724 -41.65 14.62 122.25
CA ASN A 724 -41.71 15.57 123.37
C ASN A 724 -41.36 15.00 124.76
N ASN A 725 -40.81 13.78 124.85
CA ASN A 725 -40.44 13.16 126.13
C ASN A 725 -39.04 12.51 126.08
N LEU A 726 -38.45 12.26 127.25
CA LEU A 726 -37.05 11.86 127.37
C LEU A 726 -36.79 10.40 126.96
N ASP A 727 -37.77 9.52 127.17
CA ASP A 727 -37.65 8.09 126.88
C ASP A 727 -37.82 7.82 125.37
N ASP A 728 -38.77 8.47 124.70
CA ASP A 728 -38.88 8.43 123.23
C ASP A 728 -37.69 9.11 122.57
N MET A 729 -37.08 10.14 123.19
CA MET A 729 -35.83 10.73 122.71
C MET A 729 -34.65 9.75 122.81
N GLN A 730 -34.56 8.95 123.88
CA GLN A 730 -33.55 7.88 124.01
C GLN A 730 -33.81 6.73 123.03
N LEU A 731 -35.07 6.34 122.82
CA LEU A 731 -35.46 5.35 121.82
C LEU A 731 -35.16 5.84 120.40
N LEU A 732 -35.43 7.10 120.10
CA LEU A 732 -35.10 7.75 118.84
C LEU A 732 -33.57 7.85 118.64
N LEU A 733 -32.80 8.13 119.69
CA LEU A 733 -31.32 8.10 119.63
C LEU A 733 -30.75 6.69 119.45
N LEU A 734 -31.36 5.66 120.04
CA LEU A 734 -31.01 4.26 119.81
C LEU A 734 -31.34 3.85 118.36
N ARG A 735 -32.53 4.20 117.89
CA ARG A 735 -32.99 3.98 116.54
C ARG A 735 -32.12 4.72 115.51
N TYR A 736 -31.77 5.98 115.74
CA TYR A 736 -30.80 6.70 114.91
C TYR A 736 -29.40 6.09 114.98
N ARG A 737 -28.95 5.53 116.12
CA ARG A 737 -27.68 4.79 116.16
C ARG A 737 -27.73 3.51 115.33
N GLU A 738 -28.85 2.78 115.38
CA GLU A 738 -29.08 1.57 114.59
C GLU A 738 -29.18 1.90 113.09
N GLU A 739 -29.92 2.96 112.73
CA GLU A 739 -30.02 3.50 111.37
C GLU A 739 -28.66 4.05 110.87
N ILE A 740 -27.84 4.69 111.72
CA ILE A 740 -26.46 5.11 111.38
C ILE A 740 -25.53 3.90 111.18
N ILE A 741 -25.68 2.82 111.96
CA ILE A 741 -24.91 1.58 111.78
C ILE A 741 -25.34 0.89 110.47
N ALA A 742 -26.65 0.77 110.23
CA ALA A 742 -27.19 0.23 108.99
C ALA A 742 -26.74 1.06 107.76
N ALA A 743 -26.79 2.39 107.84
CA ALA A 743 -26.31 3.29 106.80
C ALA A 743 -24.80 3.20 106.58
N LYS A 744 -23.99 2.94 107.62
CA LYS A 744 -22.55 2.70 107.47
C LYS A 744 -22.25 1.36 106.80
N VAL A 745 -22.94 0.28 107.16
CA VAL A 745 -22.78 -1.03 106.52
C VAL A 745 -23.28 -0.98 105.06
N ALA A 746 -24.40 -0.31 104.80
CA ALA A 746 -24.89 -0.05 103.45
C ALA A 746 -23.90 0.80 102.64
N LYS A 747 -23.28 1.82 103.24
CA LYS A 747 -22.21 2.62 102.63
C LYS A 747 -20.98 1.78 102.29
N GLU A 748 -20.50 0.93 103.19
CA GLU A 748 -19.35 0.05 102.91
C GLU A 748 -19.67 -0.93 101.78
N HIS A 749 -20.86 -1.53 101.77
CA HIS A 749 -21.27 -2.42 100.69
C HIS A 749 -21.43 -1.69 99.35
N LEU A 750 -21.94 -0.45 99.36
CA LEU A 750 -22.03 0.42 98.18
C LEU A 750 -20.64 0.86 97.69
N GLU A 751 -19.71 1.20 98.58
CA GLU A 751 -18.32 1.51 98.22
C GLU A 751 -17.61 0.30 97.61
N GLU A 752 -17.86 -0.91 98.10
CA GLU A 752 -17.33 -2.15 97.51
C GLU A 752 -17.92 -2.42 96.12
N THR A 753 -19.23 -2.19 95.96
CA THR A 753 -19.94 -2.34 94.67
C THR A 753 -19.44 -1.32 93.65
N LEU A 754 -19.37 -0.04 94.03
CA LEU A 754 -18.81 1.05 93.22
C LEU A 754 -17.33 0.82 92.88
N ARG A 755 -16.53 0.20 93.77
CA ARG A 755 -15.17 -0.22 93.41
C ARG A 755 -15.18 -1.27 92.30
N SER A 756 -16.06 -2.27 92.38
CA SER A 756 -16.17 -3.30 91.34
C SER A 756 -16.67 -2.74 90.00
N GLU A 757 -17.65 -1.82 90.02
CA GLU A 757 -18.13 -1.11 88.82
C GLU A 757 -17.05 -0.20 88.24
N LEU A 758 -16.32 0.57 89.05
CA LEU A 758 -15.18 1.38 88.59
C LEU A 758 -14.07 0.53 87.98
N MET A 759 -13.85 -0.69 88.48
CA MET A 759 -12.85 -1.61 87.94
C MET A 759 -13.32 -2.18 86.59
N PHE A 760 -14.59 -2.60 86.49
CA PHE A 760 -15.22 -3.06 85.26
C PHE A 760 -15.24 -1.97 84.17
N LEU A 761 -15.70 -0.76 84.49
CA LEU A 761 -15.72 0.38 83.57
C LEU A 761 -14.32 0.77 83.11
N LYS A 762 -13.31 0.61 83.97
CA LYS A 762 -11.92 0.89 83.61
C LYS A 762 -11.33 -0.15 82.65
N ASP A 763 -11.63 -1.44 82.87
CA ASP A 763 -11.25 -2.50 81.94
C ASP A 763 -12.01 -2.37 80.60
N GLN A 764 -13.29 -2.00 80.63
CA GLN A 764 -14.08 -1.71 79.43
C GLN A 764 -13.50 -0.53 78.63
N VAL A 765 -13.20 0.60 79.30
CA VAL A 765 -12.55 1.75 78.64
C VAL A 765 -11.21 1.37 78.02
N ILE A 766 -10.41 0.51 78.67
CA ILE A 766 -9.14 0.01 78.10
C ILE A 766 -9.40 -0.87 76.86
N SER A 767 -10.41 -1.74 76.86
CA SER A 767 -10.80 -2.55 75.70
C SER A 767 -11.24 -1.66 74.53
N GLU A 768 -12.14 -0.71 74.78
CA GLU A 768 -12.61 0.26 73.79
C GLU A 768 -11.46 1.13 73.25
N GLN A 769 -10.47 1.47 74.09
CA GLN A 769 -9.26 2.19 73.64
C GLN A 769 -8.38 1.35 72.71
N GLN A 770 -8.25 0.03 72.98
CA GLN A 770 -7.51 -0.89 72.12
C GLN A 770 -8.21 -1.12 70.79
N GLU A 771 -9.52 -1.37 70.82
CA GLU A 771 -10.36 -1.49 69.62
C GLU A 771 -10.28 -0.21 68.77
N LYS A 772 -10.45 0.97 69.39
CA LYS A 772 -10.28 2.27 68.73
C LYS A 772 -8.91 2.40 68.07
N ALA A 773 -7.83 2.03 68.76
CA ALA A 773 -6.48 2.09 68.20
C ALA A 773 -6.31 1.18 66.97
N THR A 774 -6.88 -0.03 66.98
CA THR A 774 -6.85 -0.93 65.81
C THR A 774 -7.67 -0.38 64.63
N VAL A 775 -8.80 0.27 64.89
CA VAL A 775 -9.61 0.94 63.86
C VAL A 775 -8.87 2.17 63.31
N GLU A 776 -8.22 2.97 64.14
CA GLU A 776 -7.39 4.10 63.70
C GLU A 776 -6.20 3.63 62.85
N GLU A 777 -5.55 2.51 63.19
CA GLU A 777 -4.46 1.93 62.39
C GLU A 777 -4.95 1.41 61.03
N THR A 778 -6.06 0.67 60.99
CA THR A 778 -6.63 0.18 59.72
C THR A 778 -7.10 1.32 58.80
N LEU A 779 -7.79 2.33 59.33
CA LEU A 779 -8.16 3.53 58.56
C LEU A 779 -6.93 4.29 58.05
N THR A 780 -5.84 4.34 58.83
CA THR A 780 -4.58 4.96 58.38
C THR A 780 -3.96 4.18 57.22
N GLN A 781 -4.01 2.84 57.25
CA GLN A 781 -3.55 1.99 56.14
C GLN A 781 -4.44 2.16 54.90
N GLU A 782 -5.77 2.22 55.04
CA GLU A 782 -6.69 2.51 53.92
C GLU A 782 -6.45 3.88 53.30
N ILE A 783 -6.25 4.93 54.12
CA ILE A 783 -5.90 6.27 53.66
C ILE A 783 -4.59 6.26 52.87
N SER A 784 -3.56 5.55 53.34
CA SER A 784 -2.29 5.44 52.60
C SER A 784 -2.44 4.71 51.26
N GLY A 785 -3.22 3.61 51.22
CA GLY A 785 -3.52 2.90 49.97
C GLY A 785 -4.37 3.71 48.99
N LEU A 786 -5.27 4.57 49.48
CA LEU A 786 -6.04 5.51 48.65
C LEU A 786 -5.16 6.65 48.11
N GLN A 787 -4.22 7.16 48.92
CA GLN A 787 -3.23 8.16 48.48
C GLN A 787 -2.31 7.61 47.39
N GLU A 788 -1.86 6.36 47.51
CA GLU A 788 -1.01 5.71 46.51
C GLU A 788 -1.78 5.45 45.19
N LYS A 789 -3.05 5.01 45.27
CA LYS A 789 -3.95 4.89 44.11
C LYS A 789 -4.19 6.24 43.41
N LEU A 790 -4.39 7.32 44.17
CA LEU A 790 -4.51 8.68 43.62
C LEU A 790 -3.21 9.12 42.90
N ALA A 791 -2.04 8.90 43.51
CA ALA A 791 -0.76 9.23 42.90
C ALA A 791 -0.52 8.46 41.59
N PHE A 792 -0.91 7.18 41.53
CA PHE A 792 -0.87 6.41 40.28
C PHE A 792 -1.84 6.97 39.23
N GLN A 793 -3.07 7.30 39.62
CA GLN A 793 -4.07 7.89 38.72
C GLN A 793 -3.64 9.27 38.17
N ASP A 794 -2.92 10.06 38.97
CA ASP A 794 -2.30 11.32 38.57
C ASP A 794 -1.17 11.12 37.55
N SER A 795 -0.34 10.09 37.72
CA SER A 795 0.69 9.72 36.76
C SER A 795 0.09 9.35 35.40
N VAL A 796 -0.91 8.47 35.38
CA VAL A 796 -1.61 8.05 34.15
C VAL A 796 -2.32 9.22 33.47
N ARG A 797 -2.90 10.14 34.24
CA ARG A 797 -3.49 11.39 33.72
C ARG A 797 -2.45 12.29 33.07
N SER A 798 -1.27 12.44 33.67
CA SER A 798 -0.16 13.23 33.13
C SER A 798 0.38 12.64 31.81
N GLU A 799 0.50 11.31 31.72
CA GLU A 799 0.86 10.60 30.49
C GLU A 799 -0.21 10.78 29.39
N LEU A 800 -1.50 10.66 29.74
CA LEU A 800 -2.60 10.87 28.80
C LEU A 800 -2.63 12.31 28.27
N GLU A 801 -2.41 13.32 29.13
CA GLU A 801 -2.29 14.72 28.70
C GLU A 801 -1.11 14.91 27.74
N ARG A 802 0.04 14.28 28.02
CA ARG A 802 1.21 14.26 27.13
C ARG A 802 0.88 13.68 25.76
N GLU A 803 0.25 12.51 25.73
CA GLU A 803 -0.12 11.81 24.51
C GLU A 803 -1.15 12.60 23.69
N THR A 804 -2.12 13.25 24.34
CA THR A 804 -3.06 14.15 23.65
C THR A 804 -2.38 15.39 23.06
N SER A 805 -1.26 15.85 23.64
CA SER A 805 -0.48 16.95 23.09
C SER A 805 0.31 16.52 21.86
N VAL A 806 1.00 15.37 21.92
CA VAL A 806 1.72 14.77 20.79
C VAL A 806 0.75 14.51 19.62
N ARG A 807 -0.42 13.93 19.91
CA ARG A 807 -1.47 13.68 18.91
C ARG A 807 -1.93 14.96 18.21
N LYS A 808 -2.14 16.06 18.94
CA LYS A 808 -2.51 17.36 18.34
C LYS A 808 -1.41 17.92 17.43
N GLU A 809 -0.13 17.72 17.77
CA GLU A 809 1.00 18.13 16.93
C GLU A 809 1.06 17.31 15.63
N VAL A 810 0.88 15.99 15.72
CA VAL A 810 0.79 15.09 14.56
C VAL A 810 -0.43 15.43 13.67
N GLU A 811 -1.60 15.68 14.26
CA GLU A 811 -2.80 16.12 13.53
C GLU A 811 -2.62 17.52 12.89
N SER A 812 -1.72 18.37 13.42
CA SER A 812 -1.33 19.62 12.74
C SER A 812 -0.40 19.33 11.55
N ARG A 813 0.68 18.56 11.75
CA ARG A 813 1.62 18.17 10.68
C ARG A 813 0.91 17.47 9.52
N LEU A 814 -0.08 16.61 9.80
CA LEU A 814 -0.86 15.93 8.77
C LEU A 814 -1.60 16.94 7.87
N ARG A 815 -2.30 17.91 8.46
CA ARG A 815 -3.01 18.97 7.71
C ARG A 815 -2.07 19.84 6.89
N ASP A 816 -0.89 20.17 7.41
CA ASP A 816 0.12 20.93 6.68
C ASP A 816 0.67 20.14 5.47
N LEU A 817 0.84 18.82 5.61
CA LEU A 817 1.24 17.93 4.52
C LEU A 817 0.13 17.76 3.48
N GLU A 818 -1.13 17.62 3.89
CA GLU A 818 -2.30 17.59 2.98
C GLU A 818 -2.41 18.88 2.15
N LEU A 819 -2.17 20.06 2.77
CA LEU A 819 -2.12 21.34 2.07
C LEU A 819 -0.94 21.42 1.08
N GLN A 820 0.22 20.86 1.42
CA GLN A 820 1.35 20.78 0.49
C GLN A 820 1.10 19.83 -0.68
N VAL A 821 0.49 18.67 -0.45
CA VAL A 821 0.14 17.69 -1.49
C VAL A 821 -0.91 18.27 -2.44
N THR A 822 -1.96 18.92 -1.92
CA THR A 822 -2.97 19.57 -2.76
C THR A 822 -2.40 20.72 -3.59
N SER A 823 -1.49 21.52 -3.02
CA SER A 823 -0.74 22.57 -3.74
C SER A 823 0.14 21.99 -4.86
N LYS A 824 0.97 20.97 -4.57
CA LYS A 824 1.79 20.30 -5.60
C LYS A 824 0.93 19.72 -6.71
N ASN A 825 -0.12 18.97 -6.38
CA ASN A 825 -1.07 18.41 -7.34
C ASN A 825 -1.71 19.48 -8.23
N ALA A 826 -2.03 20.67 -7.71
CA ALA A 826 -2.52 21.78 -8.52
C ALA A 826 -1.46 22.29 -9.51
N THR A 827 -0.19 22.42 -9.08
CA THR A 827 0.89 22.83 -9.99
C THR A 827 1.19 21.79 -11.07
N ASP A 828 1.13 20.49 -10.74
CA ASP A 828 1.36 19.42 -11.71
C ASP A 828 0.21 19.29 -12.70
N ARG A 829 -1.04 19.51 -12.26
CA ARG A 829 -2.20 19.61 -13.15
C ARG A 829 -2.04 20.74 -14.18
N GLN A 830 -1.52 21.90 -13.77
CA GLN A 830 -1.18 23.00 -14.69
C GLN A 830 0.02 22.71 -15.61
N LYS A 831 0.89 21.76 -15.28
CA LYS A 831 1.96 21.29 -16.19
C LYS A 831 1.39 20.31 -17.21
N ILE A 832 0.55 19.37 -16.78
CA ILE A 832 -0.14 18.40 -17.64
C ILE A 832 -0.99 19.15 -18.67
N GLU A 833 -1.82 20.11 -18.26
CA GLU A 833 -2.65 20.91 -19.17
C GLU A 833 -1.81 21.68 -20.22
N ARG A 834 -0.62 22.18 -19.84
CA ARG A 834 0.31 22.79 -20.81
C ARG A 834 0.86 21.78 -21.80
N LEU A 835 1.35 20.63 -21.32
CA LEU A 835 1.88 19.56 -22.18
C LEU A 835 0.82 18.97 -23.12
N GLU A 836 -0.44 18.85 -22.67
CA GLU A 836 -1.56 18.43 -23.51
C GLU A 836 -1.86 19.43 -24.65
N ASN A 837 -1.78 20.74 -24.36
CA ASN A 837 -1.92 21.78 -25.37
C ASN A 837 -0.74 21.77 -26.38
N ASP A 838 0.50 21.64 -25.90
CA ASP A 838 1.70 21.55 -26.75
C ASP A 838 1.64 20.29 -27.65
N LEU A 839 1.17 19.16 -27.12
CA LEU A 839 1.03 17.91 -27.87
C LEU A 839 -0.05 18.03 -28.94
N LYS A 840 -1.17 18.70 -28.63
CA LYS A 840 -2.24 19.01 -29.59
C LYS A 840 -1.78 19.97 -30.70
N GLU A 841 -0.97 20.98 -30.38
CA GLU A 841 -0.37 21.86 -31.38
C GLU A 841 0.57 21.08 -32.31
N ASN A 842 1.46 20.25 -31.74
CA ASN A 842 2.36 19.39 -32.51
C ASN A 842 1.61 18.35 -33.37
N GLN A 843 0.47 17.85 -32.92
CA GLN A 843 -0.38 16.96 -33.71
C GLN A 843 -1.02 17.69 -34.90
N ASN A 844 -1.46 18.95 -34.71
CA ASN A 844 -1.98 19.79 -35.79
C ASN A 844 -0.89 20.14 -36.82
N THR A 845 0.33 20.49 -36.38
CA THR A 845 1.45 20.78 -37.30
C THR A 845 1.88 19.54 -38.07
N LYS A 846 1.95 18.37 -37.42
CA LYS A 846 2.17 17.08 -38.08
C LYS A 846 1.13 16.82 -39.17
N SER A 847 -0.17 16.92 -38.86
CA SER A 847 -1.23 16.70 -39.84
C SER A 847 -1.16 17.68 -41.02
N ARG A 848 -0.72 18.93 -40.79
CA ARG A 848 -0.49 19.89 -41.88
C ARG A 848 0.66 19.45 -42.79
N LEU A 849 1.79 19.06 -42.21
CA LEU A 849 2.97 18.58 -42.96
C LEU A 849 2.67 17.27 -43.73
N GLU A 850 1.88 16.36 -43.17
CA GLU A 850 1.44 15.14 -43.85
C GLU A 850 0.59 15.45 -45.10
N ASN A 851 -0.32 16.44 -45.00
CA ASN A 851 -1.11 16.93 -46.14
C ASN A 851 -0.23 17.63 -47.20
N ASP A 852 0.76 18.43 -46.77
CA ASP A 852 1.71 19.08 -47.68
C ASP A 852 2.57 18.04 -48.42
N VAL A 853 3.05 17.00 -47.73
CA VAL A 853 3.78 15.86 -48.34
C VAL A 853 2.89 15.08 -49.31
N TYR A 854 1.62 14.86 -48.99
CA TYR A 854 0.67 14.21 -49.90
C TYR A 854 0.47 15.04 -51.19
N SER A 855 0.25 16.35 -51.05
CA SER A 855 0.12 17.29 -52.18
C SER A 855 1.37 17.31 -53.06
N LEU A 856 2.57 17.32 -52.46
CA LEU A 856 3.84 17.25 -53.20
C LEU A 856 4.02 15.92 -53.93
N ARG A 857 3.66 14.78 -53.31
CA ARG A 857 3.69 13.47 -53.98
C ARG A 857 2.75 13.41 -55.18
N GLN A 858 1.54 13.97 -55.06
CA GLN A 858 0.60 14.04 -56.18
C GLN A 858 1.13 14.91 -57.33
N LYS A 859 1.76 16.05 -57.02
CA LYS A 859 2.44 16.89 -58.04
C LYS A 859 3.58 16.17 -58.74
N ILE A 860 4.43 15.46 -57.99
CA ILE A 860 5.52 14.65 -58.55
C ILE A 860 4.96 13.57 -59.49
N SER A 861 3.88 12.88 -59.10
CA SER A 861 3.23 11.88 -59.96
C SER A 861 2.66 12.48 -61.26
N SER A 862 2.09 13.69 -61.21
CA SER A 862 1.62 14.40 -62.41
C SER A 862 2.79 14.75 -63.32
N LEU A 863 3.83 15.39 -62.78
CA LEU A 863 5.02 15.81 -63.53
C LEU A 863 5.77 14.62 -64.14
N GLN A 864 5.81 13.47 -63.47
CA GLN A 864 6.35 12.24 -64.04
C GLN A 864 5.53 11.77 -65.24
N THR A 865 4.19 11.79 -65.12
CA THR A 865 3.29 11.40 -66.22
C THR A 865 3.45 12.35 -67.43
N ASP A 866 3.56 13.66 -67.18
CA ASP A 866 3.78 14.68 -68.21
C ASP A 866 5.16 14.53 -68.89
N LEU A 867 6.18 14.13 -68.13
CA LEU A 867 7.51 13.80 -68.66
C LEU A 867 7.48 12.53 -69.52
N ASP A 868 6.88 11.44 -69.03
CA ASP A 868 6.76 10.16 -69.75
C ASP A 868 6.00 10.35 -71.09
N ASN A 869 4.93 11.17 -71.07
CA ASN A 869 4.19 11.58 -72.27
C ASN A 869 5.07 12.39 -73.23
N SER A 870 5.85 13.36 -72.71
CA SER A 870 6.76 14.17 -73.52
C SER A 870 7.88 13.33 -74.16
N GLU A 871 8.44 12.38 -73.42
CA GLU A 871 9.43 11.41 -73.93
C GLU A 871 8.83 10.44 -74.96
N ALA A 872 7.56 10.04 -74.81
CA ALA A 872 6.86 9.26 -75.83
C ALA A 872 6.69 10.05 -77.14
N VAL A 873 6.21 11.30 -77.06
CA VAL A 873 6.06 12.19 -78.22
C VAL A 873 7.40 12.45 -78.91
N GLN A 874 8.48 12.68 -78.16
CA GLN A 874 9.83 12.84 -78.74
C GLN A 874 10.30 11.57 -79.46
N ARG A 875 10.14 10.39 -78.85
CA ARG A 875 10.50 9.10 -79.48
C ARG A 875 9.73 8.87 -80.79
N ASP A 876 8.44 9.19 -80.83
CA ASP A 876 7.62 9.00 -82.02
C ASP A 876 7.92 10.05 -83.11
N PHE A 877 8.25 11.29 -82.74
CA PHE A 877 8.77 12.29 -83.68
C PHE A 877 10.10 11.86 -84.33
N VAL A 878 11.01 11.25 -83.56
CA VAL A 878 12.26 10.69 -84.09
C VAL A 878 11.98 9.52 -85.06
N LYS A 879 11.07 8.59 -84.72
CA LYS A 879 10.67 7.51 -85.64
C LYS A 879 10.03 8.05 -86.92
N LEU A 880 9.13 9.02 -86.80
CA LEU A 880 8.42 9.60 -87.94
C LEU A 880 9.37 10.33 -88.89
N SER A 881 10.30 11.13 -88.34
CA SER A 881 11.31 11.84 -89.14
C SER A 881 12.29 10.89 -89.83
N GLN A 882 12.73 9.81 -89.18
CA GLN A 882 13.52 8.75 -89.82
C GLN A 882 12.74 8.03 -90.93
N SER A 883 11.49 7.65 -90.68
CA SER A 883 10.62 7.02 -91.68
C SER A 883 10.39 7.92 -92.90
N LEU A 884 10.17 9.22 -92.67
CA LEU A 884 10.02 10.21 -93.73
C LEU A 884 11.32 10.40 -94.54
N GLN A 885 12.49 10.42 -93.87
CA GLN A 885 13.79 10.46 -94.57
C GLN A 885 14.00 9.23 -95.46
N ILE A 886 13.67 8.04 -94.98
CA ILE A 886 13.75 6.80 -95.77
C ILE A 886 12.80 6.86 -96.97
N GLN A 887 11.55 7.31 -96.79
CA GLN A 887 10.59 7.45 -97.89
C GLN A 887 11.01 8.50 -98.93
N LEU A 888 11.56 9.65 -98.48
CA LEU A 888 12.07 10.68 -99.38
C LEU A 888 13.28 10.19 -100.18
N GLU A 889 14.17 9.42 -99.57
CA GLU A 889 15.33 8.83 -100.24
C GLU A 889 14.92 7.72 -101.23
N GLN A 890 13.94 6.89 -100.89
CA GLN A 890 13.32 5.93 -101.83
C GLN A 890 12.69 6.64 -103.05
N ILE A 891 12.01 7.78 -102.85
CA ILE A 891 11.44 8.57 -103.94
C ILE A 891 12.55 9.14 -104.83
N ARG A 892 13.63 9.70 -104.25
CA ARG A 892 14.79 10.21 -105.01
C ARG A 892 15.47 9.13 -105.85
N GLN A 893 15.63 7.92 -105.29
CA GLN A 893 16.22 6.80 -106.02
C GLN A 893 15.32 6.33 -107.18
N ALA A 894 14.01 6.47 -107.05
CA ALA A 894 13.04 6.18 -108.12
C ALA A 894 13.01 7.26 -109.24
N GLU A 895 13.56 8.46 -109.04
CA GLU A 895 13.56 9.53 -110.05
C GLU A 895 14.60 9.34 -111.18
N ASN A 896 15.53 8.37 -111.05
CA ASN A 896 16.53 8.09 -112.08
C ASN A 896 16.01 7.26 -113.29
N GLU A 897 14.79 6.72 -113.24
CA GLU A 897 14.15 6.03 -114.38
C GLU A 897 12.76 6.60 -114.71
N VAL A 898 12.72 7.81 -115.28
CA VAL A 898 11.48 8.36 -115.86
C VAL A 898 11.15 7.68 -117.19
N ARG A 899 10.57 6.47 -117.12
CA ARG A 899 10.03 5.78 -118.31
C ARG A 899 8.76 6.47 -118.78
N TRP A 900 8.82 7.08 -119.96
CA TRP A 900 7.64 7.57 -120.68
C TRP A 900 6.68 6.40 -120.95
N GLN A 901 5.45 6.47 -120.43
CA GLN A 901 4.47 5.39 -120.59
C GLN A 901 3.91 5.40 -122.02
N ASN A 902 3.77 4.23 -122.66
CA ASN A 902 3.09 4.16 -123.95
C ASN A 902 1.58 4.31 -123.78
N GLU A 903 0.90 4.87 -124.78
CA GLU A 903 -0.55 5.06 -124.74
C GLU A 903 -1.34 3.74 -124.84
N GLU A 904 -0.70 2.66 -125.28
CA GLU A 904 -1.27 1.31 -125.36
C GLU A 904 -1.26 0.57 -124.01
N ASP A 905 -0.34 0.91 -123.10
CA ASP A 905 -0.11 0.18 -121.84
C ASP A 905 -1.01 0.64 -120.67
N ILE A 906 -1.74 1.76 -120.82
CA ILE A 906 -2.42 2.46 -119.71
C ILE A 906 -3.87 2.81 -120.05
N ASP A 907 -4.82 2.06 -119.51
CA ASP A 907 -6.26 2.29 -119.78
C ASP A 907 -6.95 3.24 -118.78
N ASP A 908 -6.34 3.54 -117.63
CA ASP A 908 -6.91 4.45 -116.62
C ASP A 908 -6.03 5.68 -116.38
N CYS A 909 -6.66 6.82 -116.08
CA CYS A 909 -5.94 8.03 -115.67
C CYS A 909 -5.12 7.79 -114.39
N SER A 910 -3.81 8.08 -114.43
CA SER A 910 -2.90 7.83 -113.30
C SER A 910 -3.29 8.51 -111.99
N ALA A 911 -4.01 9.64 -112.04
CA ALA A 911 -4.54 10.36 -110.88
C ALA A 911 -5.94 9.88 -110.46
N CYS A 912 -6.97 10.17 -111.26
CA CYS A 912 -8.37 9.92 -110.89
C CYS A 912 -8.88 8.49 -111.14
N LYS A 913 -8.05 7.60 -111.71
CA LYS A 913 -8.39 6.20 -112.06
C LYS A 913 -9.59 6.04 -112.99
N GLN A 914 -9.99 7.11 -113.70
CA GLN A 914 -11.06 7.04 -114.68
C GLN A 914 -10.54 6.47 -116.00
N GLN A 915 -11.25 5.48 -116.53
CA GLN A 915 -10.91 4.79 -117.77
C GLN A 915 -10.96 5.73 -118.99
N PHE A 916 -9.98 5.58 -119.88
CA PHE A 916 -9.89 6.31 -121.14
C PHE A 916 -10.86 5.74 -122.17
N THR A 917 -11.41 6.63 -122.98
CA THR A 917 -12.40 6.30 -124.03
C THR A 917 -12.08 7.09 -125.29
N VAL A 918 -12.69 6.74 -126.42
CA VAL A 918 -12.45 7.43 -127.71
C VAL A 918 -12.64 8.96 -127.63
N THR A 919 -13.54 9.42 -126.75
CA THR A 919 -13.77 10.85 -126.47
C THR A 919 -12.85 11.43 -125.39
N LYS A 920 -12.35 10.63 -124.44
CA LYS A 920 -11.47 11.08 -123.35
C LYS A 920 -10.01 10.68 -123.63
N ARG A 921 -9.28 11.57 -124.32
CA ARG A 921 -7.91 11.35 -124.82
C ARG A 921 -6.86 11.25 -123.70
N LYS A 922 -5.82 10.43 -123.95
CA LYS A 922 -4.65 10.21 -123.09
C LYS A 922 -3.66 11.39 -123.19
N HIS A 923 -3.05 11.80 -122.07
CA HIS A 923 -2.08 12.91 -122.01
C HIS A 923 -0.95 12.67 -121.00
N HIS A 924 0.32 12.76 -121.43
CA HIS A 924 1.47 12.56 -120.52
C HIS A 924 1.80 13.79 -119.66
N CYS A 925 2.19 13.57 -118.41
CA CYS A 925 2.93 14.55 -117.61
C CYS A 925 4.36 14.70 -118.18
N ARG A 926 4.76 15.93 -118.54
CA ARG A 926 6.08 16.21 -119.12
C ARG A 926 7.23 16.15 -118.10
N HIS A 927 6.94 15.85 -116.83
CA HIS A 927 7.94 15.64 -115.78
C HIS A 927 8.10 14.17 -115.40
N CYS A 928 6.99 13.46 -115.08
CA CYS A 928 7.06 12.06 -114.63
C CYS A 928 6.69 11.01 -115.69
N GLY A 929 6.40 11.40 -116.94
CA GLY A 929 6.14 10.49 -118.05
C GLY A 929 4.84 9.68 -117.98
N ARG A 930 4.06 9.80 -116.89
CA ARG A 930 2.80 9.06 -116.69
C ARG A 930 1.62 9.66 -117.44
N ILE A 931 0.60 8.85 -117.73
CA ILE A 931 -0.59 9.23 -118.52
C ILE A 931 -1.77 9.66 -117.62
N PHE A 932 -2.41 10.77 -117.98
CA PHE A 932 -3.53 11.44 -117.31
C PHE A 932 -4.62 11.86 -118.32
N CYS A 933 -5.82 12.17 -117.84
CA CYS A 933 -6.85 12.86 -118.63
C CYS A 933 -6.64 14.38 -118.63
N SER A 934 -7.37 15.09 -119.50
CA SER A 934 -7.41 16.57 -119.57
C SER A 934 -7.52 17.25 -118.21
N ASP A 935 -8.41 16.71 -117.39
CA ASP A 935 -8.89 17.33 -116.15
C ASP A 935 -7.83 17.24 -115.03
N CYS A 936 -6.96 16.21 -115.09
CA CYS A 936 -5.86 15.96 -114.16
C CYS A 936 -4.48 16.46 -114.66
N ILE A 937 -4.45 17.23 -115.75
CA ILE A 937 -3.20 17.79 -116.32
C ILE A 937 -3.40 19.22 -116.86
N THR A 938 -4.10 20.03 -116.07
CA THR A 938 -4.40 21.44 -116.37
C THR A 938 -3.21 22.37 -116.11
N LYS A 939 -2.33 22.02 -115.17
CA LYS A 939 -1.22 22.86 -114.72
C LYS A 939 0.01 22.75 -115.63
N THR A 940 0.79 23.83 -115.69
CA THR A 940 1.93 23.99 -116.61
C THR A 940 3.10 24.64 -115.89
N VAL A 941 4.29 24.09 -116.05
CA VAL A 941 5.54 24.59 -115.45
C VAL A 941 6.54 24.97 -116.54
N LYS A 942 7.49 25.88 -116.25
CA LYS A 942 8.59 26.18 -117.17
C LYS A 942 9.63 25.07 -117.06
N SER A 943 9.93 24.37 -118.15
CA SER A 943 10.84 23.23 -118.15
C SER A 943 11.82 23.25 -119.32
N GLY A 944 12.95 22.56 -119.13
CA GLY A 944 14.09 22.52 -120.05
C GLY A 944 14.90 23.84 -120.13
N PRO A 945 16.04 23.84 -120.85
CA PRO A 945 16.96 24.98 -120.91
C PRO A 945 16.32 26.28 -121.44
N ASN A 946 15.30 26.13 -122.29
CA ASN A 946 14.58 27.24 -122.94
C ASN A 946 13.31 27.67 -122.17
N LEU A 947 13.12 27.23 -120.91
CA LEU A 947 12.02 27.63 -120.03
C LEU A 947 10.61 27.49 -120.65
N ARG A 948 10.41 26.48 -121.51
CA ARG A 948 9.16 26.33 -122.28
C ARG A 948 8.02 25.85 -121.37
N PRO A 949 6.78 26.32 -121.57
CA PRO A 949 5.63 25.83 -120.82
C PRO A 949 5.36 24.35 -121.11
N ALA A 950 5.47 23.49 -120.09
CA ALA A 950 5.28 22.05 -120.17
C ALA A 950 4.16 21.61 -119.21
N ARG A 951 3.15 20.90 -119.73
CA ARG A 951 2.02 20.40 -118.92
C ARG A 951 2.45 19.27 -117.98
N VAL A 952 2.06 19.37 -116.71
CA VAL A 952 2.40 18.42 -115.65
C VAL A 952 1.19 18.11 -114.78
N CYS A 953 1.16 16.93 -114.16
CA CYS A 953 0.13 16.59 -113.18
C CYS A 953 0.32 17.38 -111.88
N ASP A 954 -0.73 17.44 -111.05
CA ASP A 954 -0.74 18.23 -109.82
C ASP A 954 0.40 17.89 -108.84
N VAL A 955 0.71 16.61 -108.66
CA VAL A 955 1.84 16.17 -107.81
C VAL A 955 3.16 16.74 -108.32
N CYS A 956 3.44 16.62 -109.62
CA CYS A 956 4.64 17.18 -110.24
C CYS A 956 4.66 18.72 -110.21
N HIS A 957 3.50 19.38 -110.28
CA HIS A 957 3.42 20.82 -110.12
C HIS A 957 3.80 21.25 -108.69
N THR A 958 3.30 20.56 -107.67
CA THR A 958 3.67 20.83 -106.26
C THR A 958 5.16 20.61 -106.00
N ILE A 959 5.79 19.62 -106.64
CA ILE A 959 7.23 19.34 -106.49
C ILE A 959 8.08 20.40 -107.21
N LEU A 960 7.66 20.85 -108.41
CA LEU A 960 8.46 21.77 -109.25
C LEU A 960 8.23 23.26 -108.97
N VAL A 961 7.14 23.65 -108.32
CA VAL A 961 6.80 25.06 -108.03
C VAL A 961 6.82 25.28 -106.53
N LYS A 962 7.86 25.99 -106.04
CA LYS A 962 8.13 26.21 -104.61
C LYS A 962 6.98 26.86 -103.83
N ASP A 963 6.17 27.69 -104.50
CA ASP A 963 5.06 28.42 -103.88
C ASP A 963 3.69 27.75 -104.11
N ALA A 964 3.66 26.51 -104.63
CA ALA A 964 2.43 25.77 -104.82
C ALA A 964 1.92 25.20 -103.48
N THR A 965 0.60 25.18 -103.31
CA THR A 965 -0.01 24.52 -102.16
C THR A 965 0.33 23.02 -102.16
N PRO A 966 0.60 22.40 -101.00
CA PRO A 966 0.82 20.96 -100.91
C PRO A 966 -0.35 20.20 -101.53
N TYR A 967 -0.07 19.12 -102.27
CA TYR A 967 -1.09 18.34 -103.01
C TYR A 967 -2.25 17.84 -102.12
N PHE A 968 -2.01 17.70 -100.82
CA PHE A 968 -2.98 17.25 -99.82
C PHE A 968 -3.70 18.40 -99.06
N SER A 969 -3.43 19.67 -99.39
CA SER A 969 -4.05 20.83 -98.75
C SER A 969 -4.91 21.63 -99.73
N THR A 970 -6.17 21.88 -99.35
CA THR A 970 -7.08 22.78 -100.08
C THR A 970 -6.83 24.26 -99.79
N GLU A 971 -5.98 24.59 -98.82
CA GLU A 971 -5.64 25.96 -98.42
C GLU A 971 -4.11 26.19 -98.47
N PRO A 972 -3.64 27.42 -98.77
CA PRO A 972 -2.23 27.76 -98.74
C PRO A 972 -1.68 27.74 -97.31
N PRO A 973 -0.39 27.40 -97.10
CA PRO A 973 0.19 27.42 -95.76
C PRO A 973 0.19 28.84 -95.20
N ASN A 974 -0.43 29.04 -94.04
CA ASN A 974 -0.27 30.28 -93.29
C ASN A 974 1.19 30.41 -92.85
N LEU A 975 1.93 31.33 -93.49
CA LEU A 975 3.24 31.80 -93.04
C LEU A 975 3.06 32.64 -91.76
N HIS A 976 2.82 31.96 -90.64
CA HIS A 976 2.94 32.58 -89.33
C HIS A 976 4.41 32.67 -88.90
N ARG A 977 4.69 33.80 -88.27
CA ARG A 977 5.98 34.41 -87.98
C ARG A 977 6.22 34.41 -86.48
#